data_AF-A0A3S0IGR1-F1
#
_entry.id   AF-A0A3S0IGR1-F1
#
_cell.length_a   1.000
_cell.length_b   1.000
_cell.length_c   1.000
_cell.angle_alpha   90.00
_cell.angle_beta   90.00
_cell.angle_gamma   90.00
#
_symmetry.space_group_name_H-M   'P 1'
#
loop_
_entity.id
_entity.type
_entity.pdbx_description
1 polymer ?
#
loop_
_entity_poly.entity_id
_entity_poly.type
_entity_poly.pdbx_seq_one_letter_code
_entity_poly.pdbx_strand_id
1 'polypeptide(L)'
;MNKKLALAVSFALGLSACGSDDNTSTPPPVEPPPTINPVWEYVETGYMEMGQATLSGNINVAFDYMNEQVWKWIRGITKDSSQFCMNLPESVTHPCNTDVNGDGFVNALDANLAGVLNKQTEILSIDTAEIHKVLATNPDGLGAGTARPDIFKEGSLSAFDLLRYMVATRDDMKFIGEVITPNQSAYDTHEFTLGYDRNGNGNFTDEGEQSRNWHYRFTQSMGEAGLYRDHSGEISYTRMDNFLIKEEQRIRFQDTSTAFISRLHYIWQQEIEKLAANNGKVIVDNVYWKDDPENSIATNIEVKPHNLRSDVFQDGVITRMDLFLTLADMGHDFRLNWWPKLETGAIVNSFSLSRAPVLGKTIGLRSFTTKHSVISDVDGDLFFSDRMPGICNFDAETGRSDVINTPVAMTDCVQDFWSAFGIGGWFGNINNDLWTMPYGADFVELTKTDLNNAGYHSAGAKIDSISKYDIIEWDYNWRQNALADKGVKDEYINTDIVTLRSFKPATKQGENGKAPLLDETHFGWKVADCTQCHNDEKDPKGHGGYSWPVNAADGFNETQPYYCSTCHGNNGAPAGHGREARCFWCHSEDMLPKNHGEASARKLLKHEDNWINTITTRRKAGIDNNYYGFSNNHNEILEGDQKGYGDRWVSSNNDYDFSKKFPDPFACGTCHQDIVKDN
;
A
#
# COMPACT_ATOMS: atom_id res chain seq x y z
N MET A 1 51.68 21.65 -54.10
CA MET A 1 51.24 20.28 -53.76
C MET A 1 49.79 20.32 -53.34
N ASN A 2 48.92 19.61 -54.06
CA ASN A 2 47.47 19.83 -54.07
C ASN A 2 46.77 19.21 -52.86
N LYS A 3 46.23 20.06 -51.98
CA LYS A 3 45.40 19.70 -50.81
C LYS A 3 44.08 18.98 -51.15
N LYS A 4 43.72 18.86 -52.43
CA LYS A 4 42.52 18.15 -52.89
C LYS A 4 42.73 16.63 -53.08
N LEU A 5 43.98 16.14 -53.15
CA LEU A 5 44.25 14.71 -53.24
C LEU A 5 44.29 14.02 -51.86
N ALA A 6 44.67 14.76 -50.80
CA ALA A 6 44.71 14.24 -49.44
C ALA A 6 43.31 13.99 -48.85
N LEU A 7 42.32 14.81 -49.21
CA LEU A 7 40.94 14.65 -48.69
C LEU A 7 40.19 13.47 -49.35
N ALA A 8 40.55 13.10 -50.58
CA ALA A 8 39.95 11.98 -51.29
C ALA A 8 40.49 10.61 -50.84
N VAL A 9 41.76 10.55 -50.42
CA VAL A 9 42.36 9.31 -49.85
C VAL A 9 41.86 9.05 -48.42
N SER A 10 41.58 10.09 -47.64
CA SER A 10 40.99 9.94 -46.30
C SER A 10 39.53 9.47 -46.30
N PHE A 11 38.75 9.75 -47.35
CA PHE A 11 37.37 9.25 -47.47
C PHE A 11 37.28 7.83 -48.07
N ALA A 12 38.27 7.40 -48.86
CA ALA A 12 38.30 6.05 -49.43
C ALA A 12 38.76 4.97 -48.43
N LEU A 13 39.52 5.35 -47.39
CA LEU A 13 39.92 4.44 -46.30
C LEU A 13 38.88 4.32 -45.16
N GLY A 14 37.82 5.14 -45.19
CA GLY A 14 36.71 5.09 -44.22
C GLY A 14 35.52 4.22 -44.65
N LEU A 15 35.52 3.67 -45.87
CA LEU A 15 34.42 2.89 -46.44
C LEU A 15 34.76 1.40 -46.66
N SER A 16 35.90 0.93 -46.16
CA SER A 16 36.28 -0.50 -46.16
C SER A 16 36.35 -1.12 -44.75
N ALA A 17 35.66 -0.51 -43.78
CA ALA A 17 35.56 -1.01 -42.40
C ALA A 17 34.17 -1.60 -42.06
N CYS A 18 33.40 -2.04 -43.06
CA CYS A 18 32.44 -3.13 -42.85
C CYS A 18 33.19 -4.44 -43.10
N GLY A 19 33.99 -4.84 -42.11
CA GLY A 19 34.55 -6.18 -42.04
C GLY A 19 33.41 -7.19 -41.95
N SER A 20 33.40 -8.10 -42.91
CA SER A 20 32.76 -9.40 -42.80
C SER A 20 33.52 -10.20 -41.74
N ASP A 21 33.20 -10.00 -40.46
CA ASP A 21 33.67 -10.86 -39.40
C ASP A 21 32.89 -12.19 -39.47
N ASP A 22 33.36 -13.09 -40.33
CA ASP A 22 33.19 -14.54 -40.13
C ASP A 22 34.02 -14.96 -38.90
N ASN A 23 33.66 -14.43 -37.73
CA ASN A 23 34.13 -14.95 -36.46
C ASN A 23 33.31 -16.21 -36.17
N THR A 24 33.88 -17.36 -36.52
CA THR A 24 33.47 -18.69 -36.03
C THR A 24 33.75 -18.85 -34.53
N SER A 25 33.48 -17.82 -33.71
CA SER A 25 33.21 -18.02 -32.30
C SER A 25 31.80 -18.58 -32.24
N THR A 26 31.67 -19.87 -31.92
CA THR A 26 30.41 -20.42 -31.41
C THR A 26 29.84 -19.39 -30.43
N PRO A 27 28.60 -18.90 -30.64
CA PRO A 27 27.95 -18.05 -29.66
C PRO A 27 28.10 -18.72 -28.29
N PRO A 28 28.44 -17.98 -27.22
CA PRO A 28 28.37 -18.55 -25.88
C PRO A 28 27.02 -19.27 -25.77
N PRO A 29 26.98 -20.45 -25.12
CA PRO A 29 25.72 -21.18 -24.95
C PRO A 29 24.69 -20.18 -24.47
N VAL A 30 23.64 -19.97 -25.28
CA VAL A 30 22.53 -19.13 -24.86
C VAL A 30 21.99 -19.84 -23.63
N GLU A 31 22.22 -19.25 -22.46
CA GLU A 31 21.64 -19.80 -21.23
C GLU A 31 20.14 -19.96 -21.47
N PRO A 32 19.58 -21.14 -21.16
CA PRO A 32 18.15 -21.33 -21.33
C PRO A 32 17.45 -20.20 -20.56
N PRO A 33 16.44 -19.56 -21.17
CA PRO A 33 15.72 -18.50 -20.50
C PRO A 33 15.25 -19.00 -19.13
N PRO A 34 15.32 -18.16 -18.08
CA PRO A 34 14.93 -18.57 -16.74
C PRO A 34 13.53 -19.17 -16.75
N THR A 35 13.34 -20.27 -16.04
CA THR A 35 12.01 -20.84 -15.85
C THR A 35 11.18 -19.86 -15.03
N ILE A 36 10.33 -19.09 -15.71
CA ILE A 36 9.44 -18.12 -15.07
C ILE A 36 8.36 -18.90 -14.30
N ASN A 37 8.17 -18.56 -13.03
CA ASN A 37 7.08 -19.10 -12.22
C ASN A 37 5.74 -18.82 -12.92
N PRO A 38 4.92 -19.84 -13.25
CA PRO A 38 3.71 -19.65 -14.05
C PRO A 38 2.72 -18.64 -13.44
N VAL A 39 2.70 -18.51 -12.11
CA VAL A 39 1.78 -17.59 -11.42
C VAL A 39 2.00 -16.12 -11.72
N TRP A 40 3.13 -15.75 -12.34
CA TRP A 40 3.33 -14.40 -12.88
C TRP A 40 2.28 -14.01 -13.93
N GLU A 41 1.53 -14.96 -14.49
CA GLU A 41 0.37 -14.69 -15.32
C GLU A 41 -0.79 -14.01 -14.56
N TYR A 42 -0.87 -14.21 -13.24
CA TYR A 42 -1.85 -13.58 -12.35
C TYR A 42 -1.37 -12.24 -11.78
N VAL A 43 -0.18 -11.77 -12.19
CA VAL A 43 0.43 -10.52 -11.71
C VAL A 43 0.35 -9.42 -12.77
N GLU A 44 -0.38 -8.34 -12.46
CA GLU A 44 -0.65 -7.22 -13.35
C GLU A 44 0.52 -6.26 -13.57
N THR A 45 1.56 -6.30 -12.76
CA THR A 45 2.82 -5.62 -13.10
C THR A 45 3.69 -6.46 -14.03
N GLY A 46 3.36 -7.75 -14.18
CA GLY A 46 4.10 -8.72 -14.98
C GLY A 46 5.35 -9.23 -14.31
N TYR A 47 5.99 -10.17 -15.01
CA TYR A 47 7.25 -10.74 -14.56
C TYR A 47 8.29 -9.66 -14.32
N MET A 48 8.86 -9.68 -13.13
CA MET A 48 10.07 -8.99 -12.76
C MET A 48 10.99 -9.99 -12.06
N GLU A 49 12.29 -9.87 -12.33
CA GLU A 49 13.28 -10.68 -11.66
C GLU A 49 13.38 -10.23 -10.20
N MET A 50 12.99 -11.10 -9.28
CA MET A 50 13.13 -10.89 -7.85
C MET A 50 14.51 -11.44 -7.47
N GLY A 51 15.51 -10.56 -7.35
CA GLY A 51 16.82 -10.95 -6.81
C GLY A 51 16.72 -11.35 -5.34
N GLN A 52 17.79 -11.90 -4.75
CA GLN A 52 17.80 -12.21 -3.32
C GLN A 52 17.50 -10.95 -2.50
N ALA A 53 16.35 -10.94 -1.84
CA ALA A 53 15.91 -9.81 -1.06
C ALA A 53 16.57 -9.87 0.32
N THR A 54 17.54 -9.00 0.52
CA THR A 54 18.14 -8.74 1.83
C THR A 54 17.51 -7.48 2.39
N LEU A 55 17.16 -7.48 3.68
CA LEU A 55 16.76 -6.25 4.36
C LEU A 55 17.91 -5.23 4.24
N SER A 56 17.63 -4.10 3.60
CA SER A 56 18.59 -3.03 3.31
C SER A 56 18.07 -1.66 3.73
N GLY A 57 18.94 -0.65 3.70
CA GLY A 57 18.59 0.72 4.07
C GLY A 57 18.44 0.88 5.58
N ASN A 58 17.44 1.65 5.99
CA ASN A 58 17.15 1.88 7.41
C ASN A 58 15.84 1.23 7.83
N ILE A 59 15.72 0.89 9.10
CA ILE A 59 14.45 0.55 9.75
C ILE A 59 14.23 1.46 10.95
N ASN A 60 12.98 1.84 11.19
CA ASN A 60 12.62 2.77 12.24
C ASN A 60 12.05 1.99 13.45
N VAL A 61 12.61 2.20 14.64
CA VAL A 61 12.20 1.48 15.86
C VAL A 61 11.79 2.45 16.95
N ALA A 62 10.67 2.17 17.59
CA ALA A 62 10.22 2.87 18.79
C ALA A 62 9.89 1.87 19.90
N PHE A 63 9.98 2.33 21.14
CA PHE A 63 9.55 1.57 22.31
C PHE A 63 8.44 2.30 23.04
N ASP A 64 7.67 1.52 23.81
CA ASP A 64 6.53 1.96 24.60
C ASP A 64 5.37 2.54 23.79
N TYR A 65 4.32 2.91 24.51
CA TYR A 65 3.10 3.49 23.97
C TYR A 65 3.31 4.92 23.50
N MET A 66 2.69 5.26 22.37
CA MET A 66 2.49 6.64 22.01
C MET A 66 1.46 7.28 22.95
N ASN A 67 1.78 8.44 23.52
CA ASN A 67 0.81 9.20 24.30
C ASN A 67 -0.09 10.03 23.37
N GLU A 68 -1.16 9.42 22.85
CA GLU A 68 -2.13 10.02 21.92
C GLU A 68 -3.09 11.04 22.58
N GLN A 69 -2.55 12.10 23.20
CA GLN A 69 -3.30 13.18 23.85
C GLN A 69 -4.24 13.92 22.89
N VAL A 70 -3.82 14.16 21.64
CA VAL A 70 -4.63 14.86 20.64
C VAL A 70 -5.93 14.10 20.34
N TRP A 71 -5.85 12.79 20.08
CA TRP A 71 -7.04 11.99 19.78
C TRP A 71 -7.95 11.81 20.99
N LYS A 72 -7.37 11.64 22.19
CA LYS A 72 -8.12 11.62 23.46
C LYS A 72 -8.92 12.91 23.64
N TRP A 73 -8.31 14.06 23.31
CA TRP A 73 -8.96 15.37 23.40
C TRP A 73 -10.06 15.56 22.35
N ILE A 74 -9.81 15.24 21.07
CA ILE A 74 -10.78 15.41 19.98
C ILE A 74 -12.04 14.59 20.23
N ARG A 75 -11.90 13.32 20.65
CA ARG A 75 -13.05 12.44 20.79
C ARG A 75 -13.86 12.73 22.05
N GLY A 76 -13.30 13.49 23.01
CA GLY A 76 -13.95 13.82 24.26
C GLY A 76 -14.49 12.58 24.97
N ILE A 77 -13.77 11.44 24.90
CA ILE A 77 -14.34 10.18 25.38
C ILE A 77 -14.39 10.20 26.90
N THR A 78 -15.63 10.36 27.34
CA THR A 78 -16.18 10.08 28.64
C THR A 78 -17.31 9.06 28.42
N LYS A 79 -17.17 7.78 28.82
CA LYS A 79 -18.24 6.78 28.65
C LYS A 79 -19.33 6.79 29.73
N ASP A 80 -19.22 7.53 30.82
CA ASP A 80 -18.66 7.02 32.08
C ASP A 80 -17.20 6.49 32.10
N SER A 81 -16.17 7.29 32.35
CA SER A 81 -15.84 8.64 31.87
C SER A 81 -14.88 9.39 32.77
N SER A 82 -14.78 9.02 34.04
CA SER A 82 -14.45 10.02 35.06
C SER A 82 -13.05 10.62 35.01
N GLN A 83 -12.13 10.20 34.13
CA GLN A 83 -10.73 10.64 34.17
C GLN A 83 -9.99 10.84 32.83
N PHE A 84 -10.58 10.59 31.65
CA PHE A 84 -9.75 10.62 30.42
C PHE A 84 -9.39 12.02 29.91
N CYS A 85 -10.09 13.05 30.37
CA CYS A 85 -9.75 14.46 30.11
C CYS A 85 -9.22 15.23 31.33
N MET A 86 -9.12 14.60 32.51
CA MET A 86 -8.66 15.28 33.74
C MET A 86 -7.14 15.22 33.95
N ASN A 87 -6.43 14.32 33.26
CA ASN A 87 -4.97 14.24 33.29
C ASN A 87 -4.32 15.01 32.13
N LEU A 88 -5.01 16.03 31.62
CA LEU A 88 -4.40 16.97 30.67
C LEU A 88 -3.38 17.84 31.42
N PRO A 89 -2.27 18.23 30.78
CA PRO A 89 -1.34 19.17 31.37
C PRO A 89 -2.06 20.44 31.84
N GLU A 90 -1.60 21.05 32.95
CA GLU A 90 -2.17 22.33 33.47
C GLU A 90 -2.16 23.46 32.42
N SER A 91 -1.34 23.33 31.37
CA SER A 91 -1.25 24.27 30.25
C SER A 91 -2.41 24.20 29.26
N VAL A 92 -3.33 23.24 29.37
CA VAL A 92 -4.46 23.13 28.44
C VAL A 92 -5.52 24.18 28.75
N THR A 93 -5.89 24.97 27.73
CA THR A 93 -6.68 26.20 27.89
C THR A 93 -8.18 26.01 27.64
N HIS A 94 -8.58 24.87 27.07
CA HIS A 94 -9.96 24.60 26.65
C HIS A 94 -10.41 23.19 27.09
N PRO A 95 -11.72 22.98 27.40
CA PRO A 95 -12.26 21.64 27.61
C PRO A 95 -12.01 20.73 26.41
N CYS A 96 -11.95 19.41 26.66
CA CYS A 96 -11.94 18.42 25.58
C CYS A 96 -13.10 18.63 24.60
N ASN A 97 -12.87 18.26 23.34
CA ASN A 97 -13.88 18.31 22.28
C ASN A 97 -14.50 19.71 22.09
N THR A 98 -13.69 20.77 22.26
CA THR A 98 -14.08 22.16 22.00
C THR A 98 -13.69 22.51 20.57
N ASP A 99 -14.56 23.22 19.86
CA ASP A 99 -14.21 23.87 18.59
C ASP A 99 -13.55 25.21 18.95
N VAL A 100 -12.22 25.25 18.90
CA VAL A 100 -11.43 26.37 19.43
C VAL A 100 -11.36 27.51 18.42
N ASN A 101 -11.36 27.18 17.13
CA ASN A 101 -11.29 28.17 16.06
C ASN A 101 -12.66 28.66 15.57
N GLY A 102 -13.76 28.03 15.98
CA GLY A 102 -15.13 28.40 15.67
C GLY A 102 -15.56 28.03 14.24
N ASP A 103 -14.90 27.06 13.61
CA ASP A 103 -15.20 26.64 12.23
C ASP A 103 -16.36 25.63 12.12
N GLY A 104 -16.95 25.26 13.26
CA GLY A 104 -18.03 24.30 13.39
C GLY A 104 -17.55 22.86 13.57
N PHE A 105 -16.25 22.63 13.67
CA PHE A 105 -15.66 21.31 13.79
C PHE A 105 -14.59 21.22 14.90
N VAL A 106 -14.43 20.02 15.45
CA VAL A 106 -13.37 19.65 16.39
C VAL A 106 -12.40 18.72 15.69
N ASN A 107 -11.12 19.11 15.65
CA ASN A 107 -10.05 18.35 15.01
C ASN A 107 -8.68 18.60 15.68
N ALA A 108 -7.59 18.10 15.07
CA ALA A 108 -6.24 18.21 15.62
C ALA A 108 -5.71 19.66 15.71
N LEU A 109 -6.15 20.56 14.83
CA LEU A 109 -5.86 21.99 14.96
C LEU A 109 -6.46 22.54 16.25
N ASP A 110 -7.71 22.20 16.59
CA ASP A 110 -8.34 22.67 17.82
C ASP A 110 -7.61 22.16 19.06
N ALA A 111 -7.14 20.91 19.04
CA ALA A 111 -6.30 20.35 20.08
C ALA A 111 -5.00 21.15 20.22
N ASN A 112 -4.31 21.44 19.11
CA ASN A 112 -3.08 22.23 19.11
C ASN A 112 -3.32 23.66 19.64
N LEU A 113 -4.40 24.32 19.19
CA LEU A 113 -4.81 25.65 19.67
C LEU A 113 -5.17 25.63 21.17
N ALA A 114 -5.70 24.51 21.67
CA ALA A 114 -5.93 24.29 23.10
C ALA A 114 -4.65 24.00 23.90
N GLY A 115 -3.50 23.85 23.25
CA GLY A 115 -2.23 23.48 23.89
C GLY A 115 -2.05 21.97 24.11
N VAL A 116 -2.82 21.14 23.41
CA VAL A 116 -2.74 19.68 23.47
C VAL A 116 -1.91 19.17 22.29
N LEU A 117 -0.73 18.64 22.60
CA LEU A 117 0.19 18.02 21.64
C LEU A 117 0.51 16.60 22.10
N ASN A 118 0.72 15.67 21.16
CA ASN A 118 1.28 14.37 21.51
C ASN A 118 2.76 14.54 21.88
N LYS A 119 3.19 13.79 22.90
CA LYS A 119 4.61 13.66 23.17
C LYS A 119 5.20 12.71 22.13
N GLN A 120 6.04 13.24 21.24
CA GLN A 120 6.78 12.45 20.26
C GLN A 120 7.68 11.45 21.01
N THR A 121 7.55 10.17 20.68
CA THR A 121 8.49 9.15 21.18
C THR A 121 9.78 9.20 20.39
N GLU A 122 10.89 8.79 21.01
CA GLU A 122 12.14 8.64 20.28
C GLU A 122 12.01 7.51 19.26
N ILE A 123 12.28 7.82 18.00
CA ILE A 123 12.30 6.87 16.91
C ILE A 123 13.76 6.70 16.48
N LEU A 124 14.29 5.50 16.69
CA LEU A 124 15.64 5.12 16.31
C LEU A 124 15.63 4.69 14.85
N SER A 125 16.41 5.37 14.01
CA SER A 125 16.67 4.92 12.65
C SER A 125 17.93 4.07 12.66
N ILE A 126 17.80 2.80 12.30
CA ILE A 126 18.85 1.79 12.44
C ILE A 126 19.29 1.35 11.05
N ASP A 127 20.59 1.42 10.77
CA ASP A 127 21.18 0.85 9.57
C ASP A 127 21.07 -0.68 9.62
N THR A 128 20.36 -1.24 8.65
CA THR A 128 20.11 -2.68 8.53
C THR A 128 21.39 -3.49 8.36
N ALA A 129 22.48 -2.90 7.87
CA ALA A 129 23.78 -3.55 7.79
C ALA A 129 24.36 -3.88 9.17
N GLU A 130 24.13 -3.02 10.17
CA GLU A 130 24.54 -3.30 11.56
C GLU A 130 23.68 -4.40 12.19
N ILE A 131 22.39 -4.47 11.83
CA ILE A 131 21.51 -5.57 12.27
C ILE A 131 22.07 -6.91 11.79
N HIS A 132 22.35 -7.04 10.49
CA HIS A 132 22.93 -8.26 9.91
C HIS A 132 24.25 -8.62 10.57
N LYS A 133 25.14 -7.64 10.75
CA LYS A 133 26.46 -7.85 11.37
C LYS A 133 26.36 -8.36 12.80
N VAL A 134 25.48 -7.79 13.62
CA VAL A 134 25.30 -8.23 15.01
C VAL A 134 24.66 -9.60 15.05
N LEU A 135 23.54 -9.83 14.35
CA LEU A 135 22.83 -11.10 14.38
C LEU A 135 23.63 -12.25 13.76
N ALA A 136 24.53 -11.98 12.81
CA ALA A 136 25.46 -12.98 12.27
C ALA A 136 26.41 -13.57 13.34
N THR A 137 26.66 -12.84 14.44
CA THR A 137 27.44 -13.35 15.58
C THR A 137 26.66 -14.29 16.49
N ASN A 138 25.35 -14.44 16.26
CA ASN A 138 24.43 -15.20 17.10
C ASN A 138 24.52 -14.81 18.59
N PRO A 139 24.26 -13.54 18.93
CA PRO A 139 24.55 -12.99 20.26
C PRO A 139 23.71 -13.63 21.39
N ASP A 140 22.56 -14.20 21.05
CA ASP A 140 21.58 -14.77 21.98
C ASP A 140 21.46 -16.31 21.88
N GLY A 141 22.21 -16.94 20.97
CA GLY A 141 22.15 -18.39 20.75
C GLY A 141 20.94 -18.87 19.95
N LEU A 142 20.06 -17.99 19.45
CA LEU A 142 18.83 -18.34 18.73
C LEU A 142 19.03 -18.58 17.23
N GLY A 143 20.25 -18.41 16.73
CA GLY A 143 20.61 -18.62 15.33
C GLY A 143 21.36 -17.42 14.74
N ALA A 144 22.32 -17.68 13.85
CA ALA A 144 23.02 -16.62 13.13
C ALA A 144 22.09 -16.02 12.05
N GLY A 145 21.91 -14.70 12.07
CA GLY A 145 20.93 -14.02 11.21
C GLY A 145 19.51 -14.17 11.78
N THR A 146 18.58 -14.70 10.98
CA THR A 146 17.18 -14.90 11.41
C THR A 146 17.04 -16.05 12.42
N ALA A 147 16.12 -15.89 13.38
CA ALA A 147 15.70 -16.94 14.31
C ALA A 147 14.72 -17.95 13.69
N ARG A 148 14.21 -17.67 12.47
CA ARG A 148 13.31 -18.56 11.71
C ARG A 148 13.89 -18.92 10.35
N PRO A 149 15.02 -19.66 10.29
CA PRO A 149 15.62 -20.10 9.02
C PRO A 149 14.73 -21.09 8.25
N ASP A 150 13.70 -21.64 8.90
CA ASP A 150 12.64 -22.44 8.30
C ASP A 150 11.61 -21.58 7.53
N ILE A 151 11.46 -20.30 7.86
CA ILE A 151 10.55 -19.36 7.18
C ILE A 151 11.31 -18.45 6.21
N PHE A 152 12.41 -17.84 6.66
CA PHE A 152 13.10 -16.79 5.90
C PHE A 152 14.39 -17.31 5.24
N LYS A 153 14.69 -16.79 4.06
CA LYS A 153 15.99 -16.89 3.40
C LYS A 153 17.01 -16.02 4.13
N GLU A 154 18.29 -16.34 3.94
CA GLU A 154 19.38 -15.53 4.49
C GLU A 154 19.28 -14.07 4.02
N GLY A 155 19.40 -13.13 4.97
CA GLY A 155 19.26 -11.70 4.73
C GLY A 155 17.84 -11.15 4.92
N SER A 156 16.82 -12.01 5.01
CA SER A 156 15.46 -11.62 5.39
C SER A 156 15.24 -11.80 6.90
N LEU A 157 14.61 -10.83 7.54
CA LEU A 157 14.47 -10.77 9.00
C LEU A 157 13.02 -10.54 9.43
N SER A 158 12.69 -11.00 10.63
CA SER A 158 11.38 -10.83 11.25
C SER A 158 11.33 -9.66 12.25
N ALA A 159 10.14 -9.29 12.74
CA ALA A 159 10.02 -8.34 13.84
C ALA A 159 10.69 -8.85 15.12
N PHE A 160 10.71 -10.17 15.35
CA PHE A 160 11.45 -10.76 16.47
C PHE A 160 12.97 -10.63 16.29
N ASP A 161 13.49 -10.78 15.07
CA ASP A 161 14.92 -10.59 14.79
C ASP A 161 15.38 -9.14 15.07
N LEU A 162 14.52 -8.17 14.76
CA LEU A 162 14.75 -6.78 15.14
C LEU A 162 14.82 -6.63 16.66
N LEU A 163 13.91 -7.26 17.43
CA LEU A 163 13.95 -7.24 18.88
C LEU A 163 15.23 -7.88 19.44
N ARG A 164 15.67 -9.00 18.87
CA ARG A 164 16.96 -9.66 19.22
C ARG A 164 18.13 -8.70 19.05
N TYR A 165 18.18 -7.96 17.95
CA TYR A 165 19.19 -6.93 17.72
C TYR A 165 19.13 -5.83 18.78
N MET A 166 17.93 -5.34 19.12
CA MET A 166 17.77 -4.30 20.13
C MET A 166 18.26 -4.77 21.50
N VAL A 167 17.94 -6.00 21.90
CA VAL A 167 18.42 -6.62 23.14
C VAL A 167 19.94 -6.82 23.15
N ALA A 168 20.52 -7.19 22.01
CA ALA A 168 21.96 -7.42 21.92
C ALA A 168 22.80 -6.13 21.95
N THR A 169 22.23 -4.99 21.55
CA THR A 169 22.96 -3.73 21.37
C THR A 169 22.65 -2.67 22.41
N ARG A 170 21.55 -2.81 23.16
CA ARG A 170 21.17 -1.87 24.21
C ARG A 170 21.47 -2.45 25.58
N ASP A 171 22.04 -1.64 26.46
CA ASP A 171 22.35 -1.99 27.84
C ASP A 171 21.14 -1.92 28.77
N ASP A 172 20.11 -1.16 28.38
CA ASP A 172 18.83 -1.02 29.08
C ASP A 172 17.81 -2.12 28.73
N MET A 173 18.20 -3.15 27.97
CA MET A 173 17.33 -4.28 27.59
C MET A 173 18.01 -5.63 27.80
N LYS A 174 17.23 -6.62 28.21
CA LYS A 174 17.69 -8.03 28.24
C LYS A 174 16.53 -9.02 28.21
N PHE A 175 16.75 -10.19 27.63
CA PHE A 175 15.88 -11.33 27.88
C PHE A 175 16.07 -11.83 29.33
N ILE A 176 14.96 -12.03 30.04
CA ILE A 176 14.94 -12.57 31.39
C ILE A 176 14.70 -14.07 31.31
N GLY A 177 15.70 -14.84 31.75
CA GLY A 177 15.67 -16.29 31.68
C GLY A 177 15.94 -16.82 30.27
N GLU A 178 15.50 -18.05 30.01
CA GLU A 178 15.62 -18.70 28.71
C GLU A 178 14.46 -18.28 27.79
N VAL A 179 14.78 -18.02 26.51
CA VAL A 179 13.78 -17.83 25.46
C VAL A 179 13.30 -19.20 25.00
N ILE A 180 12.00 -19.44 25.06
CA ILE A 180 11.39 -20.68 24.57
C ILE A 180 11.38 -20.60 23.05
N THR A 181 11.92 -21.62 22.39
CA THR A 181 11.99 -21.69 20.93
C THR A 181 10.70 -22.27 20.32
N PRO A 182 10.39 -22.02 19.02
CA PRO A 182 9.12 -22.41 18.42
C PRO A 182 8.78 -23.91 18.57
N ASN A 183 9.78 -24.78 18.49
CA ASN A 183 9.60 -26.23 18.65
C ASN A 183 9.25 -26.67 20.09
N GLN A 184 9.46 -25.80 21.09
CA GLN A 184 9.11 -26.00 22.49
C GLN A 184 7.84 -25.23 22.88
N SER A 185 7.51 -24.18 22.13
CA SER A 185 6.31 -23.38 22.33
C SER A 185 5.05 -24.14 21.92
N ALA A 186 3.96 -23.95 22.67
CA ALA A 186 2.64 -24.46 22.29
C ALA A 186 2.07 -23.73 21.05
N TYR A 187 2.64 -22.58 20.71
CA TYR A 187 2.12 -21.67 19.70
C TYR A 187 2.98 -21.61 18.43
N ASP A 188 4.08 -22.36 18.36
CA ASP A 188 5.07 -22.28 17.25
C ASP A 188 5.58 -20.84 17.01
N THR A 189 5.98 -20.19 18.10
CA THR A 189 6.66 -18.88 18.11
C THR A 189 7.70 -18.86 19.23
N HIS A 190 8.62 -17.91 19.18
CA HIS A 190 9.44 -17.60 20.34
C HIS A 190 8.60 -16.99 21.47
N GLU A 191 8.76 -17.49 22.70
CA GLU A 191 8.16 -16.91 23.91
C GLU A 191 9.27 -16.45 24.85
N PHE A 192 9.10 -15.25 25.44
CA PHE A 192 10.15 -14.61 26.23
C PHE A 192 9.58 -13.73 27.33
N THR A 193 10.42 -13.40 28.31
CA THR A 193 10.21 -12.29 29.24
C THR A 193 11.24 -11.23 28.90
N LEU A 194 10.82 -10.01 28.59
CA LEU A 194 11.72 -8.90 28.29
C LEU A 194 11.87 -8.02 29.52
N GLY A 195 13.11 -7.74 29.89
CA GLY A 195 13.49 -6.70 30.83
C GLY A 195 13.80 -5.40 30.08
N TYR A 196 13.17 -4.29 30.47
CA TYR A 196 13.42 -2.95 29.93
C TYR A 196 13.56 -1.93 31.07
N ASP A 197 14.78 -1.43 31.27
CA ASP A 197 15.11 -0.42 32.28
C ASP A 197 14.73 0.98 31.79
N ARG A 198 13.43 1.29 31.87
CA ARG A 198 12.88 2.57 31.42
C ARG A 198 13.44 3.78 32.17
N ASN A 199 13.92 3.58 33.40
CA ASN A 199 14.34 4.67 34.28
C ASN A 199 15.87 4.89 34.29
N GLY A 200 16.63 3.96 33.73
CA GLY A 200 18.08 4.02 33.54
C GLY A 200 18.88 3.78 34.84
N ASN A 201 18.30 3.12 35.84
CA ASN A 201 18.99 2.85 37.12
C ASN A 201 19.80 1.54 37.12
N GLY A 202 19.76 0.76 36.04
CA GLY A 202 20.39 -0.54 35.87
C GLY A 202 19.66 -1.70 36.57
N ASN A 203 18.48 -1.46 37.15
CA ASN A 203 17.72 -2.42 37.94
C ASN A 203 16.42 -2.85 37.29
N PHE A 204 16.55 -3.81 36.38
CA PHE A 204 15.45 -4.54 35.74
C PHE A 204 14.46 -5.25 36.68
N THR A 205 14.59 -5.20 38.01
CA THR A 205 13.66 -5.89 38.94
C THR A 205 12.64 -4.94 39.57
N ASP A 206 12.69 -3.65 39.26
CA ASP A 206 11.69 -2.68 39.71
C ASP A 206 10.32 -2.97 39.06
N GLU A 207 9.23 -2.54 39.72
CA GLU A 207 7.86 -2.81 39.27
C GLU A 207 7.63 -2.26 37.85
N GLY A 208 7.32 -3.16 36.91
CA GLY A 208 7.01 -2.81 35.52
C GLY A 208 8.19 -2.85 34.54
N GLU A 209 9.37 -3.27 34.98
CA GLU A 209 10.55 -3.40 34.11
C GLU A 209 10.76 -4.80 33.53
N GLN A 210 10.01 -5.82 33.96
CA GLN A 210 9.98 -7.13 33.32
C GLN A 210 8.56 -7.51 32.94
N SER A 211 8.37 -7.93 31.70
CA SER A 211 7.06 -8.39 31.24
C SER A 211 7.17 -9.48 30.18
N ARG A 212 6.16 -10.36 30.17
CA ARG A 212 5.92 -11.35 29.11
C ARG A 212 4.99 -10.83 28.03
N ASN A 213 4.47 -9.62 28.20
CA ASN A 213 3.42 -9.08 27.37
C ASN A 213 3.93 -8.17 26.26
N TRP A 214 5.22 -8.23 25.98
CA TRP A 214 5.80 -7.45 24.90
C TRP A 214 5.32 -7.98 23.55
N HIS A 215 4.76 -7.07 22.76
CA HIS A 215 4.38 -7.32 21.38
C HIS A 215 4.74 -6.12 20.51
N TYR A 216 4.44 -6.18 19.22
CA TYR A 216 4.76 -5.14 18.27
C TYR A 216 3.52 -4.55 17.61
N ARG A 217 3.69 -3.30 17.21
CA ARG A 217 2.90 -2.63 16.19
C ARG A 217 3.80 -2.28 15.03
N PHE A 218 3.23 -2.12 13.85
CA PHE A 218 4.00 -1.71 12.69
C PHE A 218 3.31 -0.57 11.94
N THR A 219 4.09 0.13 11.15
CA THR A 219 3.56 1.03 10.12
C THR A 219 4.47 0.97 8.93
N GLN A 220 3.86 0.94 7.75
CA GLN A 220 4.58 0.90 6.49
C GLN A 220 5.44 2.17 6.32
N SER A 221 6.38 2.11 5.38
CA SER A 221 7.13 3.30 4.99
C SER A 221 6.16 4.42 4.62
N MET A 222 6.31 5.56 5.29
CA MET A 222 5.49 6.74 5.04
C MET A 222 6.11 7.67 3.99
N GLY A 223 7.34 7.38 3.56
CA GLY A 223 8.11 8.27 2.69
C GLY A 223 8.20 9.67 3.29
N GLU A 224 7.88 10.67 2.48
CA GLU A 224 7.85 12.09 2.82
C GLU A 224 6.52 12.54 3.43
N ALA A 225 5.61 11.61 3.77
CA ALA A 225 4.36 11.97 4.44
C ALA A 225 4.63 12.56 5.82
N GLY A 226 4.46 13.88 5.94
CA GLY A 226 4.71 14.63 7.17
C GLY A 226 3.49 14.74 8.09
N LEU A 227 2.30 14.35 7.63
CA LEU A 227 1.04 14.65 8.33
C LEU A 227 0.96 14.02 9.72
N TYR A 228 1.74 12.97 10.01
CA TYR A 228 1.76 12.30 11.32
C TYR A 228 3.17 11.79 11.59
N ARG A 229 3.96 12.58 12.32
CA ARG A 229 5.37 12.26 12.57
C ARG A 229 5.53 10.99 13.43
N ASP A 230 4.62 10.79 14.38
CA ASP A 230 4.55 9.62 15.26
C ASP A 230 3.10 9.10 15.31
N HIS A 231 2.93 7.78 15.41
CA HIS A 231 1.66 7.08 15.49
C HIS A 231 1.85 5.78 16.31
N SER A 232 0.80 5.30 16.97
CA SER A 232 0.83 4.00 17.64
C SER A 232 1.09 2.84 16.66
N GLY A 233 0.63 2.97 15.41
CA GLY A 233 0.75 1.94 14.38
C GLY A 233 -0.31 0.84 14.48
N GLU A 234 -0.24 -0.10 13.55
CA GLU A 234 -1.19 -1.22 13.43
C GLU A 234 -0.96 -2.27 14.49
N ILE A 235 -2.06 -2.72 15.10
CA ILE A 235 -2.05 -3.89 15.98
C ILE A 235 -2.05 -5.13 15.09
N SER A 236 -1.09 -6.02 15.34
CA SER A 236 -0.97 -7.29 14.64
C SER A 236 -1.29 -8.45 15.58
N TYR A 237 -2.08 -9.42 15.10
CA TYR A 237 -2.25 -10.71 15.78
C TYR A 237 -1.27 -11.78 15.26
N THR A 238 -0.35 -11.41 14.39
CA THR A 238 0.68 -12.32 13.87
C THR A 238 1.81 -12.45 14.87
N ARG A 239 2.38 -13.66 14.97
CA ARG A 239 3.59 -13.94 15.76
C ARG A 239 4.74 -13.04 15.29
N MET A 240 5.51 -12.49 16.23
CA MET A 240 6.60 -11.55 15.92
C MET A 240 7.65 -12.14 14.97
N ASP A 241 7.93 -13.43 15.12
CA ASP A 241 8.93 -14.16 14.34
C ASP A 241 8.39 -14.66 12.99
N ASN A 242 7.11 -14.43 12.69
CA ASN A 242 6.47 -14.79 11.41
C ASN A 242 6.23 -13.59 10.49
N PHE A 243 6.49 -12.37 10.98
CA PHE A 243 6.21 -11.13 10.28
C PHE A 243 7.47 -10.56 9.64
N LEU A 244 7.48 -10.45 8.31
CA LEU A 244 8.59 -9.87 7.55
C LEU A 244 8.69 -8.36 7.79
N ILE A 245 9.85 -7.88 8.23
CA ILE A 245 10.15 -6.44 8.27
C ILE A 245 10.75 -5.96 6.95
N LYS A 246 10.51 -4.69 6.62
CA LYS A 246 11.01 -4.04 5.41
C LYS A 246 11.76 -2.74 5.71
N GLU A 247 12.49 -2.28 4.70
CA GLU A 247 13.10 -0.96 4.66
C GLU A 247 12.08 0.16 4.92
N GLU A 248 12.50 1.16 5.69
CA GLU A 248 11.75 2.34 6.15
C GLU A 248 10.46 2.03 6.92
N GLN A 249 10.17 0.75 7.19
CA GLN A 249 9.07 0.37 8.06
C GLN A 249 9.35 0.86 9.48
N ARG A 250 8.30 1.25 10.19
CA ARG A 250 8.36 1.53 11.62
C ARG A 250 7.84 0.33 12.41
N ILE A 251 8.64 -0.17 13.34
CA ILE A 251 8.23 -1.19 14.32
C ILE A 251 8.23 -0.54 15.70
N ARG A 252 7.10 -0.64 16.41
CA ARG A 252 6.97 -0.18 17.79
C ARG A 252 6.81 -1.39 18.69
N PHE A 253 7.76 -1.62 19.59
CA PHE A 253 7.62 -2.62 20.64
C PHE A 253 6.94 -2.01 21.86
N GLN A 254 5.95 -2.69 22.40
CA GLN A 254 5.17 -2.19 23.53
C GLN A 254 4.79 -3.34 24.48
N ASP A 255 4.80 -3.04 25.77
CA ASP A 255 4.37 -3.95 26.83
C ASP A 255 2.84 -3.93 26.96
N THR A 256 2.17 -4.83 26.25
CA THR A 256 0.69 -4.95 26.18
C THR A 256 0.07 -5.41 27.51
N SER A 257 -1.25 -5.26 27.66
CA SER A 257 -1.94 -5.85 28.80
C SER A 257 -1.92 -7.37 28.73
N THR A 258 -2.05 -8.01 29.90
CA THR A 258 -2.24 -9.46 29.98
C THR A 258 -3.47 -9.90 29.17
N ALA A 259 -4.52 -9.09 29.11
CA ALA A 259 -5.72 -9.39 28.33
C ALA A 259 -5.45 -9.49 26.83
N PHE A 260 -4.58 -8.62 26.29
CA PHE A 260 -4.16 -8.68 24.89
C PHE A 260 -3.40 -9.98 24.59
N ILE A 261 -2.46 -10.36 25.45
CA ILE A 261 -1.69 -11.60 25.30
C ILE A 261 -2.57 -12.85 25.43
N SER A 262 -3.49 -12.88 26.41
CA SER A 262 -4.45 -13.97 26.55
C SER A 262 -5.27 -14.16 25.26
N ARG A 263 -5.67 -13.05 24.61
CA ARG A 263 -6.37 -13.09 23.32
C ARG A 263 -5.47 -13.60 22.17
N LEU A 264 -4.22 -13.15 22.09
CA LEU A 264 -3.25 -13.68 21.11
C LEU A 264 -3.07 -15.20 21.26
N HIS A 265 -2.79 -15.66 22.48
CA HIS A 265 -2.59 -17.08 22.77
C HIS A 265 -3.83 -17.91 22.46
N TYR A 266 -5.02 -17.39 22.75
CA TYR A 266 -6.27 -18.06 22.36
C TYR A 266 -6.37 -18.22 20.84
N ILE A 267 -6.13 -17.16 20.07
CA ILE A 267 -6.15 -17.20 18.59
C ILE A 267 -5.10 -18.18 18.06
N TRP A 268 -3.86 -18.11 18.55
CA TRP A 268 -2.77 -18.98 18.11
C TRP A 268 -3.02 -20.44 18.45
N GLN A 269 -3.65 -20.73 19.59
CA GLN A 269 -4.07 -22.07 19.95
C GLN A 269 -5.10 -22.62 18.96
N GLN A 270 -6.11 -21.82 18.57
CA GLN A 270 -7.11 -22.24 17.58
C GLN A 270 -6.48 -22.47 16.20
N GLU A 271 -5.52 -21.63 15.80
CA GLU A 271 -4.73 -21.83 14.57
C GLU A 271 -3.98 -23.18 14.55
N ILE A 272 -3.28 -23.52 15.63
CA ILE A 272 -2.55 -24.80 15.77
C ILE A 272 -3.53 -25.98 15.73
N GLU A 273 -4.65 -25.88 16.46
CA GLU A 273 -5.70 -26.91 16.48
C GLU A 273 -6.34 -27.10 15.09
N LYS A 274 -6.59 -26.03 14.35
CA LYS A 274 -7.12 -26.07 12.98
C LYS A 274 -6.15 -26.76 12.03
N LEU A 275 -4.86 -26.39 12.08
CA LEU A 275 -3.84 -27.02 11.24
C LEU A 275 -3.73 -28.52 11.53
N ALA A 276 -3.74 -28.91 12.81
CA ALA A 276 -3.72 -30.31 13.23
C ALA A 276 -4.98 -31.07 12.78
N ALA A 277 -6.17 -30.48 12.93
CA ALA A 277 -7.45 -31.06 12.49
C ALA A 277 -7.49 -31.27 10.97
N ASN A 278 -6.79 -30.44 10.20
CA ASN A 278 -6.64 -30.53 8.76
C ASN A 278 -5.44 -31.38 8.30
N ASN A 279 -4.87 -32.20 9.19
CA ASN A 279 -3.72 -33.06 8.91
C ASN A 279 -2.49 -32.29 8.37
N GLY A 280 -2.24 -31.10 8.91
CA GLY A 280 -1.13 -30.24 8.48
C GLY A 280 -1.40 -29.43 7.22
N LYS A 281 -2.62 -29.49 6.66
CA LYS A 281 -3.00 -28.67 5.49
C LYS A 281 -3.50 -27.31 5.92
N VAL A 282 -3.08 -26.28 5.19
CA VAL A 282 -3.55 -24.90 5.36
C VAL A 282 -4.89 -24.75 4.65
N ILE A 283 -5.98 -24.75 5.42
CA ILE A 283 -7.35 -24.63 4.90
C ILE A 283 -7.93 -23.26 5.24
N VAL A 284 -8.53 -22.61 4.24
CA VAL A 284 -9.42 -21.47 4.42
C VAL A 284 -10.86 -21.93 4.22
N ASP A 285 -11.71 -21.87 5.25
CA ASP A 285 -13.03 -22.51 5.16
C ASP A 285 -13.99 -21.72 4.27
N ASN A 286 -13.89 -20.39 4.26
CA ASN A 286 -14.80 -19.54 3.50
C ASN A 286 -14.12 -18.27 2.98
N VAL A 287 -14.37 -17.91 1.72
CA VAL A 287 -14.00 -16.60 1.16
C VAL A 287 -15.25 -15.96 0.61
N TYR A 288 -15.61 -14.76 1.08
CA TYR A 288 -16.89 -14.13 0.74
C TYR A 288 -16.80 -12.60 0.72
N TRP A 289 -17.83 -11.96 0.15
CA TRP A 289 -17.99 -10.52 0.18
C TRP A 289 -18.76 -10.10 1.42
N LYS A 290 -18.30 -9.08 2.16
CA LYS A 290 -18.95 -8.60 3.39
C LYS A 290 -20.44 -8.26 3.19
N ASP A 291 -20.78 -7.69 2.04
CA ASP A 291 -22.16 -7.34 1.66
C ASP A 291 -22.99 -8.52 1.16
N ASP A 292 -22.37 -9.69 0.99
CA ASP A 292 -22.99 -10.93 0.53
C ASP A 292 -22.37 -12.19 1.20
N PRO A 293 -22.48 -12.33 2.53
CA PRO A 293 -21.84 -13.42 3.27
C PRO A 293 -22.49 -14.79 3.02
N GLU A 294 -23.71 -14.82 2.48
CA GLU A 294 -24.42 -16.06 2.14
C GLU A 294 -23.91 -16.69 0.83
N ASN A 295 -23.28 -15.90 -0.04
CA ASN A 295 -22.75 -16.35 -1.33
C ASN A 295 -21.22 -16.32 -1.33
N SER A 296 -20.63 -17.35 -0.74
CA SER A 296 -19.19 -17.60 -0.77
C SER A 296 -18.65 -17.61 -2.21
N ILE A 297 -17.51 -16.94 -2.40
CA ILE A 297 -16.69 -17.05 -3.62
C ILE A 297 -16.14 -18.46 -3.72
N ALA A 298 -15.60 -18.98 -2.62
CA ALA A 298 -15.08 -20.33 -2.51
C ALA A 298 -15.13 -20.81 -1.05
N THR A 299 -15.15 -22.13 -0.84
CA THR A 299 -15.16 -22.74 0.49
C THR A 299 -14.17 -23.91 0.55
N ASN A 300 -13.68 -24.21 1.76
CA ASN A 300 -12.76 -25.31 2.06
C ASN A 300 -11.55 -25.35 1.12
N ILE A 301 -10.85 -24.22 1.02
CA ILE A 301 -9.74 -24.01 0.10
C ILE A 301 -8.46 -24.51 0.75
N GLU A 302 -7.86 -25.56 0.18
CA GLU A 302 -6.49 -25.94 0.49
C GLU A 302 -5.53 -24.97 -0.19
N VAL A 303 -4.99 -24.04 0.60
CA VAL A 303 -4.05 -23.02 0.11
C VAL A 303 -2.72 -23.69 -0.21
N LYS A 304 -2.22 -23.44 -1.42
CA LYS A 304 -0.96 -24.01 -1.90
C LYS A 304 0.13 -22.96 -1.89
N PRO A 305 1.38 -23.31 -1.59
CA PRO A 305 2.48 -22.37 -1.75
C PRO A 305 2.79 -22.18 -3.24
N HIS A 306 2.82 -20.93 -3.69
CA HIS A 306 3.20 -20.60 -5.06
C HIS A 306 4.63 -20.10 -5.17
N ASN A 307 5.32 -19.85 -4.05
CA ASN A 307 6.74 -19.45 -3.98
C ASN A 307 7.06 -18.22 -4.85
N LEU A 308 6.10 -17.30 -5.01
CA LEU A 308 6.30 -16.09 -5.80
C LEU A 308 7.34 -15.15 -5.14
N ARG A 309 7.43 -15.17 -3.80
CA ARG A 309 8.44 -14.47 -2.99
C ARG A 309 9.59 -15.38 -2.52
N SER A 310 10.11 -16.22 -3.40
CA SER A 310 11.26 -17.10 -3.11
C SER A 310 12.56 -16.33 -2.86
N ASP A 311 12.58 -15.02 -3.12
CA ASP A 311 13.61 -14.07 -2.72
C ASP A 311 13.70 -13.87 -1.20
N VAL A 312 12.59 -14.04 -0.48
CA VAL A 312 12.47 -13.78 0.97
C VAL A 312 12.17 -15.03 1.75
N PHE A 313 11.27 -15.88 1.27
CA PHE A 313 10.75 -17.02 2.02
C PHE A 313 11.36 -18.34 1.54
N GLN A 314 11.50 -19.29 2.47
CA GLN A 314 11.80 -20.67 2.13
C GLN A 314 10.70 -21.29 1.26
N ASP A 315 11.08 -22.25 0.43
CA ASP A 315 10.16 -22.96 -0.44
C ASP A 315 9.08 -23.65 0.40
N GLY A 316 7.81 -23.43 0.06
CA GLY A 316 6.67 -24.02 0.77
C GLY A 316 6.04 -23.12 1.83
N VAL A 317 6.64 -21.98 2.16
CA VAL A 317 6.00 -20.99 3.05
C VAL A 317 4.78 -20.40 2.37
N ILE A 318 3.63 -20.48 3.05
CA ILE A 318 2.37 -19.92 2.59
C ILE A 318 2.18 -18.52 3.19
N THR A 319 1.81 -17.58 2.33
CA THR A 319 1.45 -16.20 2.66
C THR A 319 -0.03 -15.94 2.37
N ARG A 320 -0.57 -14.79 2.80
CA ARG A 320 -1.93 -14.38 2.42
C ARG A 320 -2.09 -14.21 0.90
N MET A 321 -1.01 -13.88 0.20
CA MET A 321 -1.00 -13.79 -1.27
C MET A 321 -1.29 -15.14 -1.95
N ASP A 322 -0.75 -16.23 -1.40
CA ASP A 322 -0.92 -17.58 -1.96
C ASP A 322 -2.38 -18.06 -1.94
N LEU A 323 -3.22 -17.53 -1.03
CA LEU A 323 -4.67 -17.77 -1.07
C LEU A 323 -5.27 -17.25 -2.38
N PHE A 324 -4.94 -16.01 -2.77
CA PHE A 324 -5.50 -15.41 -3.98
C PHE A 324 -4.96 -16.06 -5.25
N LEU A 325 -3.70 -16.48 -5.24
CA LEU A 325 -3.11 -17.27 -6.33
C LEU A 325 -3.77 -18.66 -6.42
N THR A 326 -4.08 -19.30 -5.28
CA THR A 326 -4.82 -20.57 -5.24
C THR A 326 -6.22 -20.40 -5.82
N LEU A 327 -6.93 -19.32 -5.45
CA LEU A 327 -8.24 -19.01 -6.01
C LEU A 327 -8.17 -18.71 -7.52
N ALA A 328 -7.10 -18.05 -7.98
CA ALA A 328 -6.86 -17.83 -9.41
C ALA A 328 -6.67 -19.16 -10.17
N ASP A 329 -5.89 -20.09 -9.63
CA ASP A 329 -5.75 -21.45 -10.18
C ASP A 329 -7.06 -22.24 -10.21
N MET A 330 -7.98 -21.95 -9.28
CA MET A 330 -9.33 -22.51 -9.25
C MET A 330 -10.27 -21.85 -10.29
N GLY A 331 -9.78 -20.89 -11.07
CA GLY A 331 -10.54 -20.19 -12.12
C GLY A 331 -11.26 -18.93 -11.65
N HIS A 332 -11.04 -18.49 -10.41
CA HIS A 332 -11.58 -17.21 -9.95
C HIS A 332 -10.73 -16.04 -10.46
N ASP A 333 -11.37 -14.89 -10.61
CA ASP A 333 -10.76 -13.72 -11.22
C ASP A 333 -10.00 -12.85 -10.19
N PHE A 334 -8.98 -13.44 -9.56
CA PHE A 334 -8.06 -12.75 -8.67
C PHE A 334 -6.77 -12.39 -9.38
N ARG A 335 -6.26 -11.17 -9.17
CA ARG A 335 -4.97 -10.71 -9.69
C ARG A 335 -4.24 -9.86 -8.67
N LEU A 336 -2.92 -9.90 -8.72
CA LEU A 336 -2.04 -9.13 -7.85
C LEU A 336 -1.27 -8.09 -8.66
N ASN A 337 -0.74 -7.05 -8.02
CA ASN A 337 0.22 -6.12 -8.61
C ASN A 337 1.37 -5.84 -7.65
N TRP A 338 2.56 -5.57 -8.19
CA TRP A 338 3.70 -5.14 -7.39
C TRP A 338 3.69 -3.63 -7.16
N TRP A 339 3.87 -3.21 -5.91
CA TRP A 339 4.04 -1.82 -5.53
C TRP A 339 5.49 -1.60 -5.09
N PRO A 340 6.29 -0.85 -5.87
CA PRO A 340 7.68 -0.57 -5.53
C PRO A 340 7.77 0.66 -4.61
N LYS A 341 8.80 1.49 -4.77
CA LYS A 341 8.83 2.82 -4.17
C LYS A 341 7.83 3.76 -4.85
N LEU A 342 7.08 4.49 -4.03
CA LEU A 342 6.09 5.46 -4.50
C LEU A 342 6.71 6.85 -4.70
N GLU A 343 6.03 7.71 -5.47
CA GLU A 343 6.39 9.12 -5.65
C GLU A 343 6.41 9.91 -4.33
N THR A 344 5.71 9.41 -3.31
CA THR A 344 5.79 9.98 -1.98
C THR A 344 7.10 9.68 -1.27
N GLY A 345 7.99 8.89 -1.87
CA GLY A 345 9.17 8.33 -1.22
C GLY A 345 8.86 7.07 -0.41
N ALA A 346 7.59 6.69 -0.23
CA ALA A 346 7.21 5.52 0.54
C ALA A 346 7.68 4.23 -0.14
N ILE A 347 8.44 3.43 0.59
CA ILE A 347 8.97 2.15 0.12
C ILE A 347 7.95 1.05 0.43
N VAL A 348 7.18 0.63 -0.58
CA VAL A 348 6.19 -0.43 -0.43
C VAL A 348 6.83 -1.79 -0.61
N ASN A 349 7.51 -2.01 -1.74
CA ASN A 349 8.19 -3.26 -2.11
C ASN A 349 7.40 -4.52 -1.75
N SER A 350 6.17 -4.58 -2.24
CA SER A 350 5.23 -5.63 -1.86
C SER A 350 4.12 -5.83 -2.89
N PHE A 351 3.56 -7.04 -2.91
CA PHE A 351 2.36 -7.36 -3.68
C PHE A 351 1.07 -6.86 -3.02
N SER A 352 0.17 -6.38 -3.87
CA SER A 352 -1.19 -5.99 -3.50
C SER A 352 -2.22 -6.73 -4.34
N LEU A 353 -3.39 -7.02 -3.76
CA LEU A 353 -4.51 -7.57 -4.50
C LEU A 353 -5.17 -6.46 -5.32
N SER A 354 -5.12 -6.61 -6.63
CA SER A 354 -5.54 -5.59 -7.60
C SER A 354 -6.85 -5.94 -8.32
N ARG A 355 -7.27 -7.21 -8.28
CA ARG A 355 -8.53 -7.67 -8.85
C ARG A 355 -9.16 -8.79 -8.01
N ALA A 356 -10.49 -8.78 -7.91
CA ALA A 356 -11.29 -9.84 -7.29
C ALA A 356 -12.63 -10.03 -8.05
N PRO A 357 -13.28 -11.21 -7.96
CA PRO A 357 -14.57 -11.48 -8.60
C PRO A 357 -15.68 -10.47 -8.24
N VAL A 358 -16.71 -10.33 -9.09
CA VAL A 358 -17.89 -9.44 -8.90
C VAL A 358 -17.62 -7.94 -9.04
N LEU A 359 -16.64 -7.38 -8.33
CA LEU A 359 -16.25 -5.97 -8.51
C LEU A 359 -15.55 -5.73 -9.86
N GLY A 360 -14.91 -6.78 -10.39
CA GLY A 360 -14.03 -6.65 -11.53
C GLY A 360 -12.79 -5.83 -11.16
N LYS A 361 -12.43 -4.86 -12.00
CA LYS A 361 -11.18 -4.09 -11.91
C LYS A 361 -11.18 -3.20 -10.66
N THR A 362 -10.02 -3.03 -9.98
CA THR A 362 -9.81 -1.81 -9.19
C THR A 362 -9.80 -0.63 -10.15
N ILE A 363 -10.66 0.38 -9.90
CA ILE A 363 -10.75 1.58 -10.74
C ILE A 363 -10.63 2.77 -9.81
N GLY A 364 -9.51 3.49 -9.92
CA GLY A 364 -9.23 4.71 -9.16
C GLY A 364 -9.48 4.54 -7.67
N LEU A 365 -10.55 5.16 -7.17
CA LEU A 365 -10.94 5.20 -5.78
C LEU A 365 -11.61 3.91 -5.26
N ARG A 366 -11.84 2.90 -6.09
CA ARG A 366 -12.38 1.61 -5.65
C ARG A 366 -11.25 0.65 -5.29
N SER A 367 -11.14 0.34 -4.02
CA SER A 367 -10.34 -0.77 -3.51
C SER A 367 -11.26 -1.79 -2.85
N PHE A 368 -10.68 -2.89 -2.41
CA PHE A 368 -11.28 -3.72 -1.37
C PHE A 368 -10.38 -3.65 -0.13
N THR A 369 -10.82 -4.24 0.96
CA THR A 369 -9.98 -4.62 2.08
C THR A 369 -10.18 -6.10 2.32
N THR A 370 -9.09 -6.79 2.63
CA THR A 370 -9.11 -8.21 2.97
C THR A 370 -8.98 -8.35 4.46
N LYS A 371 -9.90 -9.08 5.05
CA LYS A 371 -9.87 -9.44 6.45
C LYS A 371 -9.73 -10.94 6.56
N HIS A 372 -8.73 -11.38 7.31
CA HIS A 372 -8.47 -12.79 7.59
C HIS A 372 -8.74 -13.03 9.07
N SER A 373 -9.56 -14.02 9.40
CA SER A 373 -9.74 -14.43 10.79
C SER A 373 -9.85 -15.94 10.90
N VAL A 374 -9.31 -16.45 12.00
CA VAL A 374 -9.37 -17.86 12.39
C VAL A 374 -10.53 -18.08 13.36
N ILE A 375 -11.25 -17.03 13.77
CA ILE A 375 -12.40 -17.11 14.69
C ILE A 375 -13.43 -16.03 14.33
N SER A 376 -14.68 -16.42 14.08
CA SER A 376 -15.81 -15.49 13.85
C SER A 376 -16.17 -14.64 15.06
N ASP A 377 -15.88 -15.14 16.26
CA ASP A 377 -16.33 -14.57 17.53
C ASP A 377 -15.47 -13.38 17.99
N VAL A 378 -14.26 -13.27 17.45
CA VAL A 378 -13.28 -12.21 17.75
C VAL A 378 -13.64 -10.88 17.06
N ASP A 379 -14.62 -10.92 16.16
CA ASP A 379 -14.68 -10.05 14.99
C ASP A 379 -15.60 -8.84 15.15
N GLY A 380 -16.64 -8.98 15.97
CA GLY A 380 -17.51 -7.88 16.40
C GLY A 380 -16.86 -6.95 17.42
N ASP A 381 -15.80 -7.41 18.10
CA ASP A 381 -15.17 -6.70 19.23
C ASP A 381 -13.97 -5.83 18.81
N LEU A 382 -13.33 -6.16 17.69
CA LEU A 382 -12.06 -5.53 17.26
C LEU A 382 -12.22 -4.45 16.21
N PHE A 383 -13.33 -4.44 15.48
CA PHE A 383 -13.47 -3.53 14.36
C PHE A 383 -14.09 -2.21 14.76
N PHE A 384 -13.40 -1.16 14.31
CA PHE A 384 -13.77 0.25 14.29
C PHE A 384 -15.22 0.45 13.86
N SER A 385 -16.16 0.34 14.78
CA SER A 385 -17.28 1.25 14.69
C SER A 385 -16.72 2.62 15.04
N ASP A 386 -16.72 3.49 14.03
CA ASP A 386 -16.88 4.94 14.16
C ASP A 386 -17.78 5.33 15.34
N ARG A 387 -18.70 4.47 15.76
CA ARG A 387 -19.55 4.61 16.94
C ARG A 387 -18.93 3.93 18.18
N MET A 388 -18.41 4.73 19.11
CA MET A 388 -18.07 4.35 20.49
C MET A 388 -16.93 3.31 20.64
N PRO A 389 -16.31 3.15 21.83
CA PRO A 389 -15.33 2.09 22.07
C PRO A 389 -15.84 0.77 21.53
N GLY A 390 -15.03 0.06 20.74
CA GLY A 390 -15.20 -1.37 20.52
C GLY A 390 -15.57 -2.02 21.85
N ILE A 391 -16.58 -2.88 21.84
CA ILE A 391 -17.01 -3.52 23.07
C ILE A 391 -15.87 -4.49 23.40
N CYS A 392 -15.03 -4.16 24.38
CA CYS A 392 -14.01 -5.07 24.91
C CYS A 392 -14.70 -6.18 25.73
N ASN A 393 -15.58 -6.90 25.07
CA ASN A 393 -16.42 -7.96 25.62
C ASN A 393 -15.73 -9.30 25.45
N PHE A 394 -14.53 -9.39 25.98
CA PHE A 394 -13.80 -10.64 26.04
C PHE A 394 -13.18 -10.80 27.41
N ASP A 395 -12.99 -12.06 27.78
CA ASP A 395 -12.44 -12.45 29.06
C ASP A 395 -10.93 -12.19 29.09
N ALA A 396 -10.48 -11.42 30.07
CA ALA A 396 -9.08 -11.00 30.20
C ALA A 396 -8.10 -12.17 30.46
N GLU A 397 -8.59 -13.29 31.00
CA GLU A 397 -7.74 -14.44 31.35
C GLU A 397 -7.64 -15.45 30.21
N THR A 398 -8.75 -15.68 29.50
CA THR A 398 -8.88 -16.70 28.46
C THR A 398 -8.82 -16.13 27.05
N GLY A 399 -8.99 -14.82 26.88
CA GLY A 399 -9.03 -14.15 25.58
C GLY A 399 -10.32 -14.33 24.79
N ARG A 400 -11.29 -15.11 25.30
CA ARG A 400 -12.53 -15.48 24.61
C ARG A 400 -13.57 -14.36 24.63
N SER A 401 -14.26 -14.16 23.50
CA SER A 401 -15.30 -13.14 23.34
C SER A 401 -16.72 -13.55 23.82
N ASP A 402 -16.91 -14.81 24.24
CA ASP A 402 -18.23 -15.36 24.60
C ASP A 402 -18.54 -15.34 26.11
N VAL A 403 -17.64 -14.81 26.97
CA VAL A 403 -17.78 -14.85 28.43
C VAL A 403 -17.67 -13.45 29.06
N ILE A 404 -18.76 -12.97 29.69
CA ILE A 404 -18.87 -11.65 30.37
C ILE A 404 -18.20 -11.63 31.77
N ASN A 405 -17.70 -12.77 32.26
CA ASN A 405 -17.40 -12.91 33.69
C ASN A 405 -16.12 -12.17 34.15
N THR A 406 -15.24 -11.75 33.22
CA THR A 406 -14.01 -11.00 33.55
C THR A 406 -13.64 -9.98 32.45
N PRO A 407 -14.42 -8.89 32.29
CA PRO A 407 -14.21 -7.95 31.19
C PRO A 407 -12.88 -7.22 31.35
N VAL A 408 -12.23 -6.93 30.21
CA VAL A 408 -11.00 -6.14 30.16
C VAL A 408 -11.22 -4.75 30.78
N ALA A 409 -10.27 -4.30 31.59
CA ALA A 409 -10.29 -2.96 32.15
C ALA A 409 -10.37 -1.93 31.01
N MET A 410 -11.19 -0.90 31.15
CA MET A 410 -11.38 0.09 30.08
C MET A 410 -10.07 0.81 29.71
N THR A 411 -9.13 0.93 30.66
CA THR A 411 -7.79 1.45 30.40
C THR A 411 -7.02 0.59 29.41
N ASP A 412 -7.00 -0.73 29.64
CA ASP A 412 -6.31 -1.71 28.81
C ASP A 412 -7.01 -1.86 27.45
N CYS A 413 -8.34 -1.84 27.46
CA CYS A 413 -9.18 -1.79 26.28
C CYS A 413 -8.80 -0.62 25.35
N VAL A 414 -8.72 0.60 25.91
CA VAL A 414 -8.33 1.80 25.16
C VAL A 414 -6.87 1.75 24.74
N GLN A 415 -5.99 1.24 25.59
CA GLN A 415 -4.55 1.21 25.32
C GLN A 415 -4.17 0.20 24.23
N ASP A 416 -4.70 -1.02 24.30
CA ASP A 416 -4.30 -2.11 23.40
C ASP A 416 -5.18 -2.24 22.18
N PHE A 417 -6.46 -1.91 22.26
CA PHE A 417 -7.44 -2.22 21.22
C PHE A 417 -7.96 -0.98 20.48
N TRP A 418 -7.79 0.22 21.04
CA TRP A 418 -7.96 1.42 20.23
C TRP A 418 -6.66 1.74 19.49
N SER A 419 -6.71 1.48 18.20
CA SER A 419 -5.76 2.02 17.21
C SER A 419 -6.33 3.27 16.54
N ALA A 420 -7.23 3.99 17.22
CA ALA A 420 -8.18 4.97 16.68
C ALA A 420 -7.54 5.96 15.69
N PHE A 421 -7.48 5.58 14.41
CA PHE A 421 -7.10 6.45 13.30
C PHE A 421 -5.74 7.14 13.45
N GLY A 422 -4.83 6.55 14.23
CA GLY A 422 -3.40 6.79 14.00
C GLY A 422 -3.13 6.34 12.58
N ILE A 423 -3.00 7.29 11.65
CA ILE A 423 -2.72 7.02 10.24
C ILE A 423 -1.51 6.09 10.20
N GLY A 424 -1.82 4.84 9.86
CA GLY A 424 -1.10 3.70 10.38
C GLY A 424 -1.99 2.47 10.29
N GLY A 425 -3.22 2.49 10.83
CA GLY A 425 -4.26 1.49 10.60
C GLY A 425 -4.57 1.30 9.12
N TRP A 426 -4.02 0.29 8.47
CA TRP A 426 -4.07 0.19 7.02
C TRP A 426 -5.26 -0.66 6.56
N PHE A 427 -6.27 0.03 6.04
CA PHE A 427 -7.44 -0.55 5.37
C PHE A 427 -7.18 -0.69 3.86
N GLY A 428 -6.21 -1.49 3.44
CA GLY A 428 -6.10 -1.85 2.02
C GLY A 428 -5.64 -3.31 1.80
N ASN A 429 -5.36 -3.70 0.55
CA ASN A 429 -4.86 -5.04 0.18
C ASN A 429 -3.40 -5.15 -0.31
N ILE A 430 -2.51 -4.25 0.07
CA ILE A 430 -1.05 -4.23 -0.09
C ILE A 430 -0.47 -5.06 1.05
N ASN A 431 0.74 -5.58 0.88
CA ASN A 431 1.44 -6.34 1.93
C ASN A 431 0.90 -7.74 2.15
N ASN A 432 0.11 -8.29 1.23
CA ASN A 432 -0.38 -9.68 1.31
C ASN A 432 0.76 -10.71 1.39
N ASP A 433 1.95 -10.34 0.94
CA ASP A 433 3.16 -11.13 0.98
C ASP A 433 3.99 -10.97 2.28
N LEU A 434 3.72 -9.97 3.12
CA LEU A 434 4.41 -9.85 4.43
C LEU A 434 3.85 -10.81 5.48
N TRP A 435 2.59 -11.20 5.28
CA TRP A 435 1.82 -11.99 6.23
C TRP A 435 1.92 -13.47 5.86
N THR A 436 2.75 -14.20 6.58
CA THR A 436 2.69 -15.66 6.53
C THR A 436 1.34 -16.14 7.08
N MET A 437 0.81 -17.20 6.48
CA MET A 437 -0.48 -17.80 6.85
C MET A 437 -0.33 -19.33 6.95
N PRO A 438 0.51 -19.85 7.86
CA PRO A 438 0.82 -21.28 7.91
C PRO A 438 -0.28 -22.13 8.58
N TYR A 439 -1.35 -21.52 9.10
CA TYR A 439 -2.41 -22.22 9.87
C TYR A 439 -3.81 -22.20 9.23
N GLY A 440 -3.99 -21.44 8.15
CA GLY A 440 -5.27 -21.27 7.49
C GLY A 440 -6.13 -20.17 8.13
N ALA A 441 -7.42 -20.16 7.82
CA ALA A 441 -8.39 -19.20 8.36
C ALA A 441 -9.81 -19.80 8.33
N ASP A 442 -10.68 -19.36 9.24
CA ASP A 442 -12.11 -19.71 9.16
C ASP A 442 -12.76 -18.95 8.02
N PHE A 443 -12.39 -17.68 7.85
CA PHE A 443 -12.80 -16.94 6.68
C PHE A 443 -11.81 -15.89 6.24
N VAL A 444 -11.97 -15.52 4.96
CA VAL A 444 -11.44 -14.30 4.39
C VAL A 444 -12.60 -13.48 3.84
N GLU A 445 -12.85 -12.35 4.50
CA GLU A 445 -13.88 -11.39 4.12
C GLU A 445 -13.27 -10.33 3.20
N LEU A 446 -13.87 -10.14 2.03
CA LEU A 446 -13.59 -9.04 1.13
C LEU A 446 -14.59 -7.92 1.38
N THR A 447 -14.12 -6.73 1.73
CA THR A 447 -14.97 -5.56 1.90
C THR A 447 -14.70 -4.56 0.78
N LYS A 448 -15.72 -4.24 -0.01
CA LYS A 448 -15.66 -3.15 -0.99
C LYS A 448 -15.38 -1.84 -0.25
N THR A 449 -14.27 -1.18 -0.58
CA THR A 449 -13.83 0.04 0.09
C THR A 449 -13.65 1.14 -0.94
N ASP A 450 -14.46 2.18 -0.83
CA ASP A 450 -14.23 3.41 -1.58
C ASP A 450 -13.20 4.25 -0.83
N LEU A 451 -12.08 4.59 -1.46
CA LEU A 451 -11.05 5.50 -0.93
C LEU A 451 -11.60 6.91 -0.62
N ASN A 452 -12.85 7.21 -1.00
CA ASN A 452 -13.61 8.37 -0.55
C ASN A 452 -14.19 8.25 0.87
N ASN A 453 -13.69 7.32 1.68
CA ASN A 453 -14.13 7.09 3.05
C ASN A 453 -13.75 8.19 4.06
N ALA A 454 -13.66 9.45 3.63
CA ALA A 454 -13.64 10.60 4.51
C ALA A 454 -15.02 11.24 4.71
N GLY A 455 -16.14 10.68 4.19
CA GLY A 455 -17.46 11.23 4.54
C GLY A 455 -18.78 10.59 4.10
N TYR A 456 -18.86 9.55 3.26
CA TYR A 456 -20.14 9.26 2.57
C TYR A 456 -20.68 7.82 2.58
N HIS A 457 -20.58 7.11 3.71
CA HIS A 457 -21.37 5.87 3.92
C HIS A 457 -22.89 6.08 4.12
N SER A 458 -23.43 7.30 3.97
CA SER A 458 -24.83 7.58 4.33
C SER A 458 -25.84 7.71 3.18
N ALA A 459 -25.41 7.69 1.92
CA ALA A 459 -26.35 7.72 0.79
C ALA A 459 -26.41 6.33 0.13
N GLY A 460 -27.45 5.56 0.44
CA GLY A 460 -27.69 4.18 -0.02
C GLY A 460 -27.90 3.99 -1.53
N ALA A 461 -27.05 4.58 -2.37
CA ALA A 461 -26.95 4.22 -3.77
C ALA A 461 -26.15 2.91 -3.86
N LYS A 462 -26.81 1.83 -4.30
CA LYS A 462 -26.13 0.61 -4.70
C LYS A 462 -25.28 0.92 -5.93
N ILE A 463 -23.99 1.13 -5.70
CA ILE A 463 -22.97 1.55 -6.68
C ILE A 463 -22.77 0.52 -7.81
N ASP A 464 -23.24 -0.73 -7.63
CA ASP A 464 -23.26 -1.77 -8.68
C ASP A 464 -24.02 -1.34 -9.96
N SER A 465 -24.77 -0.22 -9.90
CA SER A 465 -25.52 0.37 -11.02
C SER A 465 -24.88 1.59 -11.70
N ILE A 466 -23.74 2.07 -11.19
CA ILE A 466 -23.09 3.31 -11.65
C ILE A 466 -21.96 2.94 -12.63
N SER A 467 -22.08 3.37 -13.89
CA SER A 467 -21.12 3.03 -14.94
C SER A 467 -19.76 3.68 -14.71
N LYS A 468 -18.68 3.15 -15.32
CA LYS A 468 -17.33 3.77 -15.33
C LYS A 468 -17.40 5.28 -15.67
N TYR A 469 -18.32 5.66 -16.54
CA TYR A 469 -18.50 7.04 -17.00
C TYR A 469 -19.12 7.93 -15.93
N ASP A 470 -20.10 7.42 -15.19
CA ASP A 470 -20.78 8.17 -14.13
C ASP A 470 -19.87 8.44 -12.93
N ILE A 471 -18.84 7.61 -12.68
CA ILE A 471 -17.85 7.83 -11.60
C ILE A 471 -16.91 8.97 -11.97
N ILE A 472 -16.39 8.97 -13.21
CA ILE A 472 -15.50 10.04 -13.70
C ILE A 472 -16.25 11.37 -13.75
N GLU A 473 -17.51 11.32 -14.22
CA GLU A 473 -18.41 12.47 -14.19
C GLU A 473 -18.74 12.90 -12.75
N TRP A 474 -18.95 11.97 -11.82
CA TRP A 474 -19.23 12.27 -10.42
C TRP A 474 -18.02 12.85 -9.69
N ASP A 475 -16.80 12.33 -9.85
CA ASP A 475 -15.59 12.87 -9.21
C ASP A 475 -15.25 14.28 -9.76
N TYR A 476 -15.39 14.47 -11.08
CA TYR A 476 -15.22 15.77 -11.72
C TYR A 476 -16.29 16.77 -11.26
N ASN A 477 -17.56 16.37 -11.26
CA ASN A 477 -18.68 17.20 -10.81
C ASN A 477 -18.65 17.43 -9.29
N TRP A 478 -18.13 16.50 -8.49
CA TRP A 478 -17.96 16.67 -7.05
C TRP A 478 -16.90 17.72 -6.77
N ARG A 479 -15.77 17.69 -7.49
CA ARG A 479 -14.77 18.77 -7.41
C ARG A 479 -15.39 20.10 -7.82
N GLN A 480 -16.18 20.15 -8.89
CA GLN A 480 -16.87 21.37 -9.32
C GLN A 480 -17.87 21.88 -8.26
N ASN A 481 -18.73 21.00 -7.74
CA ASN A 481 -19.75 21.35 -6.75
C ASN A 481 -19.13 21.70 -5.39
N ALA A 482 -18.11 20.96 -4.94
CA ALA A 482 -17.41 21.23 -3.70
C ALA A 482 -16.60 22.54 -3.78
N LEU A 483 -16.00 22.86 -4.92
CA LEU A 483 -15.29 24.13 -5.13
C LEU A 483 -16.27 25.32 -5.25
N ALA A 484 -17.42 25.13 -5.92
CA ALA A 484 -18.48 26.12 -6.06
C ALA A 484 -19.19 26.44 -4.73
N ASP A 485 -19.58 25.41 -3.96
CA ASP A 485 -20.22 25.57 -2.64
C ASP A 485 -19.27 26.23 -1.61
N LYS A 486 -17.96 26.22 -1.89
CA LYS A 486 -16.90 26.69 -0.99
C LYS A 486 -16.26 28.02 -1.40
N GLY A 487 -16.80 28.70 -2.42
CA GLY A 487 -16.37 30.03 -2.83
C GLY A 487 -14.99 30.07 -3.51
N VAL A 488 -14.52 28.95 -4.05
CA VAL A 488 -13.32 28.95 -4.90
C VAL A 488 -13.67 29.65 -6.21
N LYS A 489 -12.80 30.58 -6.63
CA LYS A 489 -13.04 31.54 -7.72
C LYS A 489 -13.55 30.85 -9.00
N ASP A 490 -14.50 31.50 -9.67
CA ASP A 490 -15.12 31.08 -10.94
C ASP A 490 -14.12 30.68 -12.06
N GLU A 491 -12.87 31.13 -11.98
CA GLU A 491 -11.79 30.77 -12.91
C GLU A 491 -11.39 29.28 -12.86
N TYR A 492 -11.67 28.57 -11.75
CA TYR A 492 -11.50 27.11 -11.64
C TYR A 492 -12.75 26.32 -12.06
N ILE A 493 -13.89 27.00 -12.22
CA ILE A 493 -15.19 26.41 -12.60
C ILE A 493 -15.36 26.40 -14.13
N ASN A 494 -14.64 27.27 -14.85
CA ASN A 494 -14.57 27.28 -16.32
C ASN A 494 -13.58 26.25 -16.88
N THR A 495 -13.64 25.00 -16.44
CA THR A 495 -12.83 23.93 -17.04
C THR A 495 -13.59 23.25 -18.18
N ASP A 496 -12.86 22.85 -19.21
CA ASP A 496 -13.41 22.18 -20.40
C ASP A 496 -14.23 20.94 -19.98
N ILE A 497 -15.49 20.85 -20.41
CA ILE A 497 -16.31 19.65 -20.20
C ILE A 497 -15.85 18.62 -21.23
N VAL A 498 -15.32 17.49 -20.75
CA VAL A 498 -14.89 16.37 -21.61
C VAL A 498 -15.98 15.30 -21.63
N THR A 499 -16.29 14.77 -22.82
CA THR A 499 -17.14 13.57 -22.97
C THR A 499 -16.27 12.41 -23.40
N LEU A 500 -16.18 11.38 -22.58
CA LEU A 500 -15.43 10.17 -22.92
C LEU A 500 -16.20 9.35 -23.97
N ARG A 501 -15.50 8.94 -25.03
CA ARG A 501 -16.01 8.02 -26.06
C ARG A 501 -15.04 6.87 -26.23
N SER A 502 -15.57 5.65 -26.30
CA SER A 502 -14.77 4.47 -26.60
C SER A 502 -14.63 4.29 -28.10
N PHE A 503 -13.41 4.15 -28.58
CA PHE A 503 -13.10 3.75 -29.95
C PHE A 503 -12.55 2.32 -29.96
N LYS A 504 -12.91 1.54 -30.99
CA LYS A 504 -12.26 0.25 -31.24
C LYS A 504 -11.01 0.51 -32.10
N PRO A 505 -9.80 0.11 -31.68
CA PRO A 505 -8.63 0.21 -32.53
C PRO A 505 -8.72 -0.74 -33.72
N ALA A 506 -8.03 -0.37 -34.81
CA ALA A 506 -7.91 -1.23 -35.97
C ALA A 506 -7.07 -2.47 -35.62
N THR A 507 -7.56 -3.65 -36.01
CA THR A 507 -6.86 -4.93 -35.84
C THR A 507 -6.68 -5.62 -37.18
N LYS A 508 -5.84 -6.67 -37.22
CA LYS A 508 -5.68 -7.50 -38.43
C LYS A 508 -7.00 -8.15 -38.89
N GLN A 509 -7.99 -8.30 -37.99
CA GLN A 509 -9.30 -8.89 -38.29
C GLN A 509 -10.41 -7.85 -38.49
N GLY A 510 -10.21 -6.59 -38.05
CA GLY A 510 -11.17 -5.51 -38.15
C GLY A 510 -10.46 -4.19 -38.46
N GLU A 511 -10.33 -3.87 -39.74
CA GLU A 511 -9.74 -2.60 -40.18
C GLU A 511 -10.76 -1.47 -40.01
N ASN A 512 -10.50 -0.57 -39.06
CA ASN A 512 -11.17 0.73 -39.01
C ASN A 512 -10.40 1.72 -39.90
N GLY A 513 -10.64 1.65 -41.21
CA GLY A 513 -10.02 2.54 -42.21
C GLY A 513 -9.13 1.81 -43.21
N LYS A 514 -8.36 2.57 -44.01
CA LYS A 514 -7.44 2.04 -45.04
C LYS A 514 -5.96 2.22 -44.67
N ALA A 515 -5.68 2.58 -43.42
CA ALA A 515 -4.34 2.83 -42.93
C ALA A 515 -3.62 1.51 -42.62
N PRO A 516 -2.31 1.40 -42.91
CA PRO A 516 -1.55 0.21 -42.52
C PRO A 516 -1.46 0.10 -41.00
N LEU A 517 -1.66 -1.12 -40.50
CA LEU A 517 -1.47 -1.47 -39.09
C LEU A 517 0.01 -1.41 -38.73
N LEU A 518 0.30 -0.80 -37.59
CA LEU A 518 1.64 -0.79 -36.99
C LEU A 518 1.89 -2.11 -36.26
N ASP A 519 3.05 -2.69 -36.48
CA ASP A 519 3.51 -3.91 -35.81
C ASP A 519 4.88 -3.70 -35.15
N GLU A 520 5.46 -4.77 -34.63
CA GLU A 520 6.76 -4.78 -33.94
C GLU A 520 7.93 -4.26 -34.80
N THR A 521 7.75 -4.13 -36.12
CA THR A 521 8.75 -3.60 -37.06
C THR A 521 8.65 -2.10 -37.28
N HIS A 522 7.60 -1.45 -36.76
CA HIS A 522 7.48 0.00 -36.80
C HIS A 522 8.40 0.66 -35.78
N PHE A 523 9.21 1.65 -36.21
CA PHE A 523 10.14 2.38 -35.36
C PHE A 523 9.39 3.00 -34.15
N GLY A 524 9.63 2.51 -32.94
CA GLY A 524 8.99 3.05 -31.74
C GLY A 524 8.37 2.03 -30.78
N TRP A 525 8.97 0.84 -30.62
CA TRP A 525 8.63 -0.02 -29.48
C TRP A 525 8.71 0.84 -28.20
N LYS A 526 7.61 0.92 -27.45
CA LYS A 526 7.48 1.69 -26.19
C LYS A 526 7.38 3.21 -26.36
N VAL A 527 7.06 3.74 -27.55
CA VAL A 527 6.75 5.17 -27.76
C VAL A 527 5.28 5.31 -28.09
N ALA A 528 4.50 5.90 -27.18
CA ALA A 528 3.08 6.18 -27.39
C ALA A 528 2.86 7.62 -27.90
N ASP A 529 3.77 8.54 -27.60
CA ASP A 529 3.69 9.92 -28.08
C ASP A 529 4.28 10.05 -29.49
N CYS A 530 3.41 9.95 -30.48
CA CYS A 530 3.81 10.06 -31.88
C CYS A 530 4.37 11.45 -32.24
N THR A 531 4.15 12.48 -31.41
CA THR A 531 4.69 13.83 -31.66
C THR A 531 6.21 13.91 -31.47
N GLN A 532 6.82 12.90 -30.82
CA GLN A 532 8.28 12.82 -30.71
C GLN A 532 8.98 12.66 -32.05
N CYS A 533 8.34 11.98 -33.00
CA CYS A 533 8.91 11.68 -34.31
C CYS A 533 8.26 12.48 -35.46
N HIS A 534 7.17 13.19 -35.18
CA HIS A 534 6.40 13.88 -36.20
C HIS A 534 5.92 15.25 -35.73
N ASN A 535 5.97 16.23 -36.63
CA ASN A 535 5.66 17.63 -36.34
C ASN A 535 4.93 18.33 -37.50
N ASP A 536 4.42 19.53 -37.23
CA ASP A 536 3.69 20.36 -38.19
C ASP A 536 4.56 20.86 -39.35
N GLU A 537 5.88 20.93 -39.13
CA GLU A 537 6.84 21.38 -40.14
C GLU A 537 7.01 20.37 -41.28
N LYS A 538 6.47 19.14 -41.12
CA LYS A 538 6.61 18.04 -42.08
C LYS A 538 8.09 17.80 -42.42
N ASP A 539 9.01 18.03 -41.47
CA ASP A 539 10.45 17.87 -41.69
C ASP A 539 10.79 16.37 -41.79
N PRO A 540 11.29 15.89 -42.94
CA PRO A 540 11.49 14.47 -43.23
C PRO A 540 12.76 13.88 -42.60
N LYS A 541 13.34 14.46 -41.55
CA LYS A 541 14.45 13.83 -40.80
C LYS A 541 14.04 12.60 -39.97
N GLY A 542 12.90 12.00 -40.27
CA GLY A 542 12.48 10.74 -39.67
C GLY A 542 11.24 10.15 -40.33
N HIS A 543 10.04 10.69 -40.05
CA HIS A 543 8.79 10.03 -40.45
C HIS A 543 7.64 11.02 -40.81
N GLY A 544 7.96 12.25 -41.19
CA GLY A 544 6.98 13.26 -41.63
C GLY A 544 6.45 13.01 -43.06
N GLY A 545 5.15 12.74 -43.19
CA GLY A 545 4.49 12.60 -44.50
C GLY A 545 3.11 13.26 -44.62
N TYR A 546 2.43 13.55 -43.51
CA TYR A 546 1.07 14.10 -43.54
C TYR A 546 0.83 15.05 -42.36
N SER A 547 -0.10 15.99 -42.52
CA SER A 547 -0.66 16.75 -41.39
C SER A 547 -1.38 15.76 -40.47
N TRP A 548 -1.12 15.83 -39.17
CA TRP A 548 -1.82 15.00 -38.20
C TRP A 548 -3.31 15.34 -38.17
N PRO A 549 -4.21 14.36 -38.18
CA PRO A 549 -5.60 14.64 -37.91
C PRO A 549 -5.71 15.03 -36.42
N VAL A 550 -5.97 16.30 -36.19
CA VAL A 550 -6.53 16.75 -34.93
C VAL A 550 -7.99 16.31 -34.92
N ASN A 551 -8.44 15.67 -33.83
CA ASN A 551 -9.84 15.28 -33.67
C ASN A 551 -10.71 16.51 -33.34
N ALA A 552 -10.76 17.46 -34.27
CA ALA A 552 -11.49 18.72 -34.14
C ALA A 552 -13.00 18.50 -34.01
N ALA A 553 -13.51 17.36 -34.51
CA ALA A 553 -14.91 16.96 -34.33
C ALA A 553 -15.27 16.74 -32.85
N ASP A 554 -14.30 16.32 -32.04
CA ASP A 554 -14.46 16.16 -30.58
C ASP A 554 -13.88 17.36 -29.81
N GLY A 555 -13.65 18.49 -30.49
CA GLY A 555 -13.24 19.75 -29.85
C GLY A 555 -11.75 19.87 -29.54
N PHE A 556 -10.93 18.90 -29.93
CA PHE A 556 -9.47 19.00 -29.76
C PHE A 556 -8.88 19.96 -30.78
N ASN A 557 -7.87 20.72 -30.37
CA ASN A 557 -7.07 21.59 -31.25
C ASN A 557 -5.61 21.13 -31.36
N GLU A 558 -5.29 19.96 -30.80
CA GLU A 558 -3.96 19.35 -30.83
C GLU A 558 -4.06 17.83 -31.12
N THR A 559 -2.96 17.26 -31.58
CA THR A 559 -2.87 15.84 -31.94
C THR A 559 -3.06 14.94 -30.72
N GLN A 560 -3.86 13.89 -30.91
CA GLN A 560 -4.19 12.91 -29.88
C GLN A 560 -3.63 11.54 -30.26
N PRO A 561 -2.61 11.01 -29.58
CA PRO A 561 -2.02 9.72 -29.93
C PRO A 561 -3.04 8.56 -29.95
N TYR A 562 -4.02 8.55 -29.04
CA TYR A 562 -5.08 7.54 -29.03
C TYR A 562 -5.95 7.57 -30.30
N TYR A 563 -6.13 8.74 -30.91
CA TYR A 563 -6.90 8.86 -32.15
C TYR A 563 -6.18 8.18 -33.31
N CYS A 564 -4.84 8.20 -33.28
CA CYS A 564 -4.01 7.59 -34.29
C CYS A 564 -4.09 6.05 -34.24
N SER A 565 -4.09 5.47 -33.03
CA SER A 565 -4.23 4.02 -32.84
C SER A 565 -5.60 3.48 -33.28
N THR A 566 -6.63 4.33 -33.37
CA THR A 566 -7.94 3.91 -33.92
C THR A 566 -7.86 3.43 -35.36
N CYS A 567 -6.97 4.02 -36.17
CA CYS A 567 -6.78 3.68 -37.58
C CYS A 567 -5.51 2.85 -37.84
N HIS A 568 -4.47 3.07 -37.03
CA HIS A 568 -3.14 2.48 -37.23
C HIS A 568 -2.84 1.30 -36.31
N GLY A 569 -3.73 0.95 -35.38
CA GLY A 569 -3.51 -0.14 -34.43
C GLY A 569 -2.54 0.20 -33.29
N ASN A 570 -2.21 -0.79 -32.48
CA ASN A 570 -1.57 -0.65 -31.15
C ASN A 570 -0.04 -0.44 -31.11
N ASN A 571 0.59 -0.05 -32.21
CA ASN A 571 2.04 0.16 -32.28
C ASN A 571 2.89 -0.98 -31.67
N GLY A 572 2.43 -2.24 -31.76
CA GLY A 572 3.17 -3.40 -31.23
C GLY A 572 3.43 -3.39 -29.72
N ALA A 573 2.56 -2.77 -28.89
CA ALA A 573 2.74 -2.73 -27.45
C ALA A 573 2.90 -4.15 -26.83
N PRO A 574 3.88 -4.36 -25.93
CA PRO A 574 4.19 -5.70 -25.41
C PRO A 574 3.05 -6.29 -24.57
N ALA A 575 3.04 -7.63 -24.47
CA ALA A 575 2.13 -8.38 -23.61
C ALA A 575 2.20 -7.84 -22.17
N GLY A 576 1.09 -7.24 -21.72
CA GLY A 576 1.00 -6.59 -20.41
C GLY A 576 0.54 -5.13 -20.42
N HIS A 577 0.35 -4.53 -21.60
CA HIS A 577 -0.21 -3.18 -21.70
C HIS A 577 -1.76 -3.11 -21.65
N GLY A 578 -2.46 -4.25 -21.53
CA GLY A 578 -3.90 -4.31 -21.19
C GLY A 578 -4.20 -4.57 -19.71
N ARG A 579 -3.14 -4.62 -18.88
CA ARG A 579 -3.25 -4.88 -17.44
C ARG A 579 -3.91 -3.70 -16.73
N GLU A 580 -4.64 -3.98 -15.65
CA GLU A 580 -5.71 -3.09 -15.23
C GLU A 580 -5.44 -2.32 -13.95
N ALA A 581 -4.52 -2.80 -13.11
CA ALA A 581 -3.93 -2.01 -12.04
C ALA A 581 -3.21 -0.79 -12.62
N ARG A 582 -3.59 0.42 -12.17
CA ARG A 582 -3.07 1.69 -12.74
C ARG A 582 -2.39 2.59 -11.74
N CYS A 583 -2.66 2.39 -10.45
CA CYS A 583 -2.11 3.23 -9.40
C CYS A 583 -0.58 3.26 -9.48
N PHE A 584 0.07 2.12 -9.76
CA PHE A 584 1.52 2.05 -9.83
C PHE A 584 2.11 2.81 -11.04
N TRP A 585 1.39 3.01 -12.15
CA TRP A 585 1.92 3.82 -13.27
C TRP A 585 2.08 5.28 -12.92
N CYS A 586 1.17 5.82 -12.10
CA CYS A 586 1.20 7.22 -11.70
C CYS A 586 1.89 7.44 -10.35
N HIS A 587 1.88 6.42 -9.48
CA HIS A 587 2.40 6.54 -8.13
C HIS A 587 3.74 5.88 -7.91
N SER A 588 4.33 5.18 -8.88
CA SER A 588 5.71 4.68 -8.79
C SER A 588 6.65 5.53 -9.63
N GLU A 589 7.81 5.86 -9.08
CA GLU A 589 8.87 6.57 -9.84
C GLU A 589 9.45 5.69 -10.96
N ASP A 590 9.55 4.38 -10.72
CA ASP A 590 10.25 3.44 -11.61
C ASP A 590 9.34 2.88 -12.71
N MET A 591 8.02 2.91 -12.50
CA MET A 591 7.04 2.35 -13.44
C MET A 591 6.37 3.41 -14.30
N LEU A 592 6.89 4.64 -14.31
CA LEU A 592 6.38 5.70 -15.17
C LEU A 592 6.46 5.28 -16.64
N PRO A 593 5.37 5.43 -17.41
CA PRO A 593 5.37 5.04 -18.81
C PRO A 593 6.28 5.99 -19.57
N LYS A 594 7.48 5.55 -19.96
CA LYS A 594 8.44 6.39 -20.72
C LYS A 594 7.89 6.65 -22.13
N ASN A 595 8.14 7.84 -22.68
CA ASN A 595 7.74 8.23 -24.05
C ASN A 595 6.23 8.23 -24.34
N HIS A 596 5.42 8.57 -23.34
CA HIS A 596 3.97 8.78 -23.41
C HIS A 596 3.62 10.28 -23.27
N GLY A 597 4.52 11.16 -23.72
CA GLY A 597 4.28 12.61 -23.78
C GLY A 597 3.97 13.20 -22.40
N GLU A 598 2.86 13.91 -22.30
CA GLU A 598 2.39 14.48 -21.02
C GLU A 598 2.02 13.42 -19.97
N ALA A 599 1.67 12.19 -20.38
CA ALA A 599 1.45 11.09 -19.43
C ALA A 599 2.76 10.54 -18.81
N SER A 600 3.92 10.90 -19.37
CA SER A 600 5.23 10.69 -18.75
C SER A 600 5.73 11.90 -17.97
N ALA A 601 5.03 13.03 -18.06
CA ALA A 601 5.48 14.28 -17.49
C ALA A 601 5.10 14.34 -16.01
N ARG A 602 5.95 15.00 -15.22
CA ARG A 602 5.62 15.38 -13.85
C ARG A 602 5.28 16.85 -13.82
N LYS A 603 4.33 17.22 -12.97
CA LYS A 603 4.04 18.62 -12.64
C LYS A 603 4.35 18.88 -11.18
N LEU A 604 4.79 20.10 -10.90
CA LEU A 604 4.98 20.54 -9.53
C LEU A 604 3.61 20.86 -8.92
N LEU A 605 3.14 20.00 -8.02
CA LEU A 605 2.03 20.30 -7.12
C LEU A 605 2.58 21.12 -5.96
N LYS A 606 2.18 22.39 -5.89
CA LYS A 606 2.59 23.27 -4.81
C LYS A 606 1.89 22.91 -3.50
N HIS A 607 2.50 23.29 -2.39
CA HIS A 607 1.95 23.10 -1.05
C HIS A 607 0.50 23.58 -0.93
N GLU A 608 0.21 24.79 -1.41
CA GLU A 608 -1.12 25.41 -1.36
C GLU A 608 -2.16 24.73 -2.27
N ASP A 609 -1.71 24.04 -3.32
CA ASP A 609 -2.57 23.33 -4.27
C ASP A 609 -2.83 21.87 -3.85
N ASN A 610 -2.11 21.37 -2.85
CA ASN A 610 -2.24 20.01 -2.39
C ASN A 610 -3.48 19.84 -1.51
N TRP A 611 -4.49 19.24 -2.11
CA TRP A 611 -5.76 18.90 -1.47
C TRP A 611 -5.65 18.21 -0.10
N ILE A 612 -4.68 17.30 0.08
CA ILE A 612 -4.51 16.60 1.34
C ILE A 612 -4.06 17.56 2.46
N ASN A 613 -3.35 18.64 2.13
CA ASN A 613 -3.03 19.69 3.10
C ASN A 613 -4.27 20.49 3.50
N THR A 614 -5.28 20.55 2.63
CA THR A 614 -6.53 21.27 2.88
C THR A 614 -7.58 20.44 3.61
N ILE A 615 -7.35 19.13 3.76
CA ILE A 615 -8.34 18.18 4.31
C ILE A 615 -7.81 17.42 5.49
N THR A 616 -8.42 17.70 6.64
CA THR A 616 -8.29 16.92 7.86
C THR A 616 -9.62 16.24 8.18
N THR A 617 -9.58 15.04 8.75
CA THR A 617 -10.78 14.35 9.25
C THR A 617 -11.34 15.11 10.47
N ARG A 618 -12.65 15.36 10.52
CA ARG A 618 -13.26 16.23 11.54
C ARG A 618 -14.48 15.60 12.22
N ARG A 619 -14.80 16.10 13.42
CA ARG A 619 -16.10 15.89 14.08
C ARG A 619 -16.86 17.20 14.11
N LYS A 620 -18.13 17.25 13.67
CA LYS A 620 -18.96 18.45 13.80
C LYS A 620 -19.23 18.78 15.27
N ALA A 621 -18.98 20.03 15.68
CA ALA A 621 -19.15 20.47 17.06
C ALA A 621 -20.61 20.35 17.51
N GLY A 622 -20.82 19.84 18.74
CA GLY A 622 -22.15 19.79 19.38
C GLY A 622 -23.13 18.73 18.86
N ILE A 623 -22.71 17.79 18.00
CA ILE A 623 -23.55 16.66 17.56
C ILE A 623 -22.96 15.34 18.06
N ASP A 624 -23.80 14.49 18.67
CA ASP A 624 -23.45 13.14 19.13
C ASP A 624 -23.15 12.16 17.96
N ASN A 625 -23.39 12.59 16.72
CA ASN A 625 -23.15 11.81 15.51
C ASN A 625 -21.84 12.28 14.84
N ASN A 626 -20.94 11.32 14.62
CA ASN A 626 -19.68 11.45 13.88
C ASN A 626 -19.92 11.74 12.40
N TYR A 627 -20.44 12.93 12.09
CA TYR A 627 -20.47 13.41 10.72
C TYR A 627 -19.09 13.97 10.39
N TYR A 628 -18.33 13.19 9.61
CA TYR A 628 -17.07 13.62 9.04
C TYR A 628 -17.33 14.71 8.00
N GLY A 629 -16.57 15.81 8.05
CA GLY A 629 -16.73 16.93 7.14
C GLY A 629 -15.40 17.58 6.78
N PHE A 630 -15.36 18.23 5.63
CA PHE A 630 -14.18 18.93 5.09
C PHE A 630 -14.28 20.43 5.33
N SER A 631 -13.29 21.02 5.97
CA SER A 631 -13.14 22.49 6.04
C SER A 631 -12.20 23.00 4.97
N ASN A 632 -12.10 24.33 4.89
CA ASN A 632 -11.16 25.03 4.03
C ASN A 632 -10.08 25.68 4.89
N ASN A 633 -8.88 25.81 4.33
CA ASN A 633 -7.71 26.51 4.89
C ASN A 633 -6.97 25.82 6.05
N HIS A 634 -5.93 25.09 5.68
CA HIS A 634 -4.71 25.02 6.49
C HIS A 634 -3.53 25.50 5.62
N ASN A 635 -3.39 26.83 5.47
CA ASN A 635 -2.14 27.43 4.98
C ASN A 635 -1.09 27.56 6.10
N GLU A 636 -1.46 27.20 7.33
CA GLU A 636 -0.60 27.27 8.49
C GLU A 636 0.00 25.88 8.73
N ILE A 637 1.33 25.81 8.66
CA ILE A 637 2.11 24.66 9.13
C ILE A 637 1.70 24.44 10.58
N LEU A 638 1.00 23.35 10.89
CA LEU A 638 0.81 22.96 12.29
C LEU A 638 2.20 22.55 12.80
N GLU A 639 2.91 23.46 13.46
CA GLU A 639 4.13 23.09 14.18
C GLU A 639 3.75 22.06 15.26
N GLY A 640 4.35 20.86 15.21
CA GLY A 640 4.01 19.75 16.11
C GLY A 640 3.70 18.45 15.36
N ASP A 641 2.54 17.84 15.67
CA ASP A 641 2.18 16.48 15.25
C ASP A 641 1.79 16.33 13.77
N GLN A 642 1.46 17.43 13.07
CA GLN A 642 0.95 17.40 11.71
C GLN A 642 1.70 18.34 10.76
N LYS A 643 2.57 17.81 9.89
CA LYS A 643 3.21 18.62 8.85
C LYS A 643 2.54 18.35 7.50
N GLY A 644 1.90 19.37 6.93
CA GLY A 644 1.43 19.29 5.54
C GLY A 644 2.56 18.91 4.57
N TYR A 645 2.22 18.28 3.47
CA TYR A 645 3.15 18.01 2.37
C TYR A 645 3.70 19.30 1.80
N GLY A 646 5.02 19.38 1.58
CA GLY A 646 5.61 20.48 0.84
C GLY A 646 5.28 20.43 -0.66
N ASP A 647 5.90 21.34 -1.42
CA ASP A 647 5.93 21.27 -2.88
C ASP A 647 6.45 19.92 -3.35
N ARG A 648 5.79 19.32 -4.34
CA ARG A 648 6.17 17.99 -4.81
C ARG A 648 5.87 17.76 -6.28
N TRP A 649 6.74 17.00 -6.92
CA TRP A 649 6.51 16.54 -8.29
C TRP A 649 5.56 15.34 -8.26
N VAL A 650 4.41 15.48 -8.92
CA VAL A 650 3.45 14.40 -9.11
C VAL A 650 3.37 14.05 -10.58
N SER A 651 3.11 12.79 -10.90
CA SER A 651 2.79 12.37 -12.26
C SER A 651 1.60 13.15 -12.81
N SER A 652 1.69 13.60 -14.05
CA SER A 652 0.55 14.11 -14.81
C SER A 652 -0.20 12.95 -15.47
N ASN A 653 -1.41 13.21 -15.96
CA ASN A 653 -2.29 12.21 -16.55
C ASN A 653 -2.69 11.05 -15.63
N ASN A 654 -3.07 11.38 -14.41
CA ASN A 654 -3.56 10.45 -13.39
C ASN A 654 -5.09 10.60 -13.19
N ASP A 655 -5.67 9.83 -12.27
CA ASP A 655 -7.13 9.86 -12.01
C ASP A 655 -7.66 11.24 -11.53
N TYR A 656 -6.78 12.19 -11.17
CA TYR A 656 -7.09 13.55 -10.70
C TYR A 656 -6.58 14.69 -11.62
N ASP A 657 -5.82 14.36 -12.66
CA ASP A 657 -5.22 15.31 -13.59
C ASP A 657 -5.16 14.70 -14.99
N PHE A 658 -5.99 15.17 -15.93
CA PHE A 658 -6.01 14.65 -17.30
C PHE A 658 -5.25 15.57 -18.26
N SER A 659 -4.34 14.99 -19.02
CA SER A 659 -3.67 15.69 -20.13
C SER A 659 -4.65 15.88 -21.27
N LYS A 660 -4.61 17.02 -21.95
CA LYS A 660 -5.41 17.22 -23.17
C LYS A 660 -4.98 16.31 -24.32
N LYS A 661 -3.71 15.82 -24.34
CA LYS A 661 -3.16 14.84 -25.31
C LYS A 661 -3.46 13.39 -24.95
N PHE A 662 -3.68 13.12 -23.67
CA PHE A 662 -4.08 11.82 -23.16
C PHE A 662 -5.32 11.98 -22.26
N PRO A 663 -6.46 12.47 -22.79
CA PRO A 663 -7.61 12.96 -22.00
C PRO A 663 -8.36 11.89 -21.20
N ASP A 664 -7.87 10.66 -21.25
CA ASP A 664 -8.34 9.53 -20.51
C ASP A 664 -7.07 8.91 -19.87
N PRO A 665 -6.99 8.70 -18.54
CA PRO A 665 -5.91 7.91 -17.96
C PRO A 665 -5.99 6.46 -18.47
N PHE A 666 -7.09 6.10 -19.15
CA PHE A 666 -7.30 4.86 -19.89
C PHE A 666 -7.09 5.00 -21.41
N ALA A 667 -6.65 6.15 -21.94
CA ALA A 667 -6.31 6.32 -23.37
C ALA A 667 -5.24 5.33 -23.82
N CYS A 668 -4.37 4.93 -22.87
CA CYS A 668 -3.45 3.80 -22.99
C CYS A 668 -4.17 2.54 -23.48
N GLY A 669 -5.35 2.18 -22.95
CA GLY A 669 -6.13 1.01 -23.35
C GLY A 669 -6.66 1.04 -24.79
N THR A 670 -6.72 2.21 -25.44
CA THR A 670 -7.04 2.31 -26.87
C THR A 670 -5.82 1.98 -27.73
N CYS A 671 -4.62 2.33 -27.25
CA CYS A 671 -3.34 1.93 -27.82
C CYS A 671 -2.87 0.54 -27.35
N HIS A 672 -3.58 -0.07 -26.40
CA HIS A 672 -3.18 -1.29 -25.71
C HIS A 672 -4.41 -2.16 -25.38
N GLN A 673 -4.75 -3.04 -26.31
CA GLN A 673 -5.82 -4.01 -26.13
C GLN A 673 -5.28 -5.23 -25.42
N ASP A 674 -6.12 -5.82 -24.57
CA ASP A 674 -5.97 -7.21 -24.19
C ASP A 674 -5.99 -8.06 -25.46
N ILE A 675 -4.95 -8.87 -25.66
CA ILE A 675 -5.12 -10.09 -26.43
C ILE A 675 -5.99 -10.97 -25.53
N VAL A 676 -7.31 -10.81 -25.63
CA VAL A 676 -8.21 -11.87 -25.21
C VAL A 676 -7.80 -13.05 -26.10
N LYS A 677 -7.12 -14.02 -25.51
CA LYS A 677 -7.03 -15.34 -26.14
C LYS A 677 -8.46 -15.84 -26.16
N ASP A 678 -9.13 -15.69 -27.30
CA ASP A 678 -10.36 -16.41 -27.57
C ASP A 678 -10.03 -17.90 -27.34
N ASN A 679 -10.58 -18.46 -26.27
CA ASN A 679 -10.60 -19.90 -26.03
C ASN A 679 -11.69 -20.54 -26.87
#